data_AF-A0A8H3Z8P3-F1
#
_entry.id   AF-A0A8H3Z8P3-F1
#
_cell.length_a   1.000
_cell.length_b   1.000
_cell.length_c   1.000
_cell.angle_alpha   90.00
_cell.angle_beta   90.00
_cell.angle_gamma   90.00
#
_symmetry.space_group_name_H-M   'P 1'
#
loop_
_entity.id
_entity.type
_entity.pdbx_description
1 polymer ?
#
loop_
_entity_poly.entity_id
_entity_poly.type
_entity_poly.pdbx_seq_one_letter_code
_entity_poly.pdbx_strand_id
1 'polypeptide(L)'
;MFIPKMEDYEGTDIEPTIYTPCGTIASESGLPTRSKTSTVGDQFQIELHPLPEKDGILVSVIPPKQPKSKINHVPCDIVLVIDVSGSMGCDAPVPTTSPSERERNGLSVLDLVKHAARTIIETLDENDRLGLVTFSTEARVVQNLLPMTKKNKKEAWALVGKLQVESMTNLWHGILNGIKLFDDDERKNTAAAVMILTDGMPNHMCPVQGYIPKLRQRTLPASLHTFGFGYSLKSGLLKSIAEMGQGNYAFIPDAGMIGTVFVHAIANLQSTFATWTSLTLTATGNVTLAETMGHYAKSKDTKTTDQSQGYQKQLTIPLGNLQYGQARDIILKYGPSEDDTCLQGSVLATLDCRTLDSSTNDMFAEANIEAATTLSNDIIQYHRTRADICAFLSSIFPLNSVSEHYVISGSDVASVKYAELEVLIHVIETNKLTDELNSSLLEDLSGPNPRGQIKLALSSQEYFDRWGQHYLLSVLNAHQKQICNTFKDAGPLMYGRDSPLFIKCRDRLDFAFDNLPAPRPSNIVRDRDGHRTVTQVDVRQYNKSDGVCFAGECLIELADGSETAIQNVRRLTKVWTPLGPRIVLAVVATKVEAYEMCRMGELVITDWHPLFIHGQWRFPHDIAVERELYTGTIFSLFLQHDEVPEAHAVRVGGYLVVTLGHGIVGAPSKDDARAHPFLGDHKKVGHDLETLAKDQEGRHISVGMLKDTKTGLVYGFVPTKKVGAVEVQVLPCPTVSNIEK
;
A
#
# COMPACT_ATOMS: atom_id res chain seq x y z
N MET A 1 76.75 -42.33 -25.47
CA MET A 1 75.70 -41.64 -26.24
C MET A 1 75.27 -40.43 -25.41
N PHE A 2 75.35 -39.25 -26.01
CA PHE A 2 75.40 -37.94 -25.37
C PHE A 2 74.11 -37.52 -24.65
N ILE A 3 74.29 -36.96 -23.44
CA ILE A 3 73.47 -35.99 -22.68
C ILE A 3 73.58 -34.61 -23.38
N PRO A 4 72.79 -33.51 -23.16
CA PRO A 4 71.49 -33.23 -22.47
C PRO A 4 70.47 -32.43 -23.35
N LYS A 5 69.30 -32.01 -22.79
CA LYS A 5 68.71 -30.63 -22.78
C LYS A 5 67.18 -30.68 -22.59
N MET A 6 66.59 -29.94 -21.64
CA MET A 6 66.30 -28.48 -21.63
C MET A 6 65.37 -28.07 -22.78
N GLU A 7 64.12 -27.74 -22.44
CA GLU A 7 63.56 -26.36 -22.49
C GLU A 7 62.96 -26.08 -23.88
N ASP A 8 61.65 -25.82 -23.94
CA ASP A 8 61.22 -24.44 -24.16
C ASP A 8 59.69 -24.25 -24.04
N TYR A 9 59.40 -23.01 -23.71
CA TYR A 9 58.23 -22.36 -23.16
C TYR A 9 57.33 -21.76 -24.27
N GLU A 10 56.20 -21.17 -23.85
CA GLU A 10 55.20 -20.38 -24.62
C GLU A 10 54.07 -21.21 -25.27
N GLY A 11 52.78 -20.93 -25.06
CA GLY A 11 52.10 -19.86 -24.34
C GLY A 11 50.58 -19.95 -24.52
N THR A 12 49.86 -19.56 -23.47
CA THR A 12 48.45 -19.11 -23.41
C THR A 12 47.32 -20.09 -23.73
N ASP A 13 46.90 -20.84 -22.71
CA ASP A 13 45.50 -21.26 -22.54
C ASP A 13 44.84 -20.41 -21.45
N ILE A 14 43.75 -19.74 -21.81
CA ILE A 14 42.78 -19.15 -20.89
C ILE A 14 41.77 -20.25 -20.61
N GLU A 15 41.82 -20.84 -19.42
CA GLU A 15 40.72 -21.65 -18.87
C GLU A 15 39.93 -20.88 -17.79
N PRO A 16 38.61 -21.18 -17.66
CA PRO A 16 37.64 -20.39 -16.94
C PRO A 16 37.61 -20.68 -15.44
N THR A 17 37.46 -19.65 -14.62
CA THR A 17 37.35 -19.77 -13.16
C THR A 17 36.02 -20.42 -12.75
N ILE A 18 36.13 -21.60 -12.17
CA ILE A 18 35.07 -22.40 -11.53
C ILE A 18 34.78 -21.80 -10.14
N TYR A 19 33.52 -21.52 -9.80
CA TYR A 19 33.10 -21.15 -8.44
C TYR A 19 32.32 -22.30 -7.79
N THR A 20 32.81 -22.73 -6.63
CA THR A 20 32.44 -23.96 -5.91
C THR A 20 31.11 -23.89 -5.15
N PRO A 21 30.37 -25.02 -5.10
CA PRO A 21 29.40 -25.35 -4.05
C PRO A 21 30.07 -26.17 -2.93
N CYS A 22 29.69 -25.98 -1.67
CA CYS A 22 30.02 -26.96 -0.64
C CYS A 22 29.08 -26.90 0.58
N GLY A 23 28.51 -28.06 0.91
CA GLY A 23 28.11 -28.41 2.26
C GLY A 23 28.67 -29.79 2.59
N THR A 24 29.32 -29.94 3.75
CA THR A 24 29.46 -31.26 4.41
C THR A 24 29.74 -31.12 5.91
N ILE A 25 28.89 -31.81 6.69
CA ILE A 25 29.10 -32.59 7.93
C ILE A 25 30.33 -32.26 8.79
N ALA A 26 30.10 -31.82 10.03
CA ALA A 26 31.09 -31.72 11.10
C ALA A 26 31.02 -32.95 12.03
N SER A 27 32.18 -33.48 12.41
CA SER A 27 32.42 -34.56 13.37
C SER A 27 32.31 -34.10 14.83
N GLU A 28 31.87 -35.01 15.71
CA GLU A 28 31.83 -34.85 17.17
C GLU A 28 33.25 -34.69 17.77
N SER A 29 33.55 -33.53 18.35
CA SER A 29 34.27 -33.39 19.63
C SER A 29 34.54 -31.90 19.91
N GLY A 30 33.98 -31.39 21.02
CA GLY A 30 34.30 -30.06 21.53
C GLY A 30 33.05 -29.20 21.75
N LEU A 31 32.41 -29.38 22.90
CA LEU A 31 31.40 -28.44 23.40
C LEU A 31 32.08 -27.11 23.78
N PRO A 32 31.57 -25.97 23.28
CA PRO A 32 31.51 -24.78 24.11
C PRO A 32 30.05 -24.33 24.27
N THR A 33 29.64 -24.20 25.51
CA THR A 33 28.36 -23.64 25.97
C THR A 33 28.01 -22.35 25.23
N ARG A 34 26.90 -22.38 24.47
CA ARG A 34 26.31 -21.24 23.78
C ARG A 34 25.78 -20.22 24.79
N SER A 35 26.52 -19.14 25.04
CA SER A 35 25.93 -17.93 25.62
C SER A 35 25.09 -17.23 24.54
N LYS A 36 23.89 -16.78 24.92
CA LYS A 36 23.04 -15.94 24.07
C LYS A 36 23.69 -14.57 23.96
N THR A 37 24.33 -14.27 22.84
CA THR A 37 24.68 -12.90 22.47
C THR A 37 23.47 -12.25 21.78
N SER A 38 22.73 -11.46 22.53
CA SER A 38 21.86 -10.42 21.97
C SER A 38 22.75 -9.38 21.28
N THR A 39 22.59 -9.20 19.97
CA THR A 39 23.24 -8.14 19.19
C THR A 39 22.79 -6.76 19.68
N VAL A 40 23.75 -5.88 19.91
CA VAL A 40 23.59 -4.54 20.54
C VAL A 40 22.76 -3.55 19.69
N GLY A 41 22.53 -3.83 18.40
CA GLY A 41 21.84 -2.93 17.46
C GLY A 41 20.32 -3.08 17.31
N ASP A 42 19.62 -3.70 18.27
CA ASP A 42 18.16 -3.93 18.21
C ASP A 42 17.40 -3.30 19.39
N GLN A 43 17.98 -2.26 20.00
CA GLN A 43 17.39 -1.52 21.12
C GLN A 43 16.69 -0.25 20.63
N PHE A 44 15.69 0.19 21.39
CA PHE A 44 15.03 1.48 21.16
C PHE A 44 16.04 2.61 21.41
N GLN A 45 16.18 3.55 20.48
CA GLN A 45 17.17 4.62 20.58
C GLN A 45 16.69 5.93 19.94
N ILE A 46 17.28 7.04 20.40
CA ILE A 46 17.13 8.37 19.81
C ILE A 46 18.51 8.83 19.39
N GLU A 47 18.65 9.24 18.14
CA GLU A 47 19.88 9.78 17.60
C GLU A 47 19.67 11.23 17.16
N LEU A 48 20.69 12.04 17.40
CA LEU A 48 20.71 13.46 17.06
C LEU A 48 21.89 13.71 16.14
N HIS A 49 21.60 14.21 14.94
CA HIS A 49 22.56 14.40 13.87
C HIS A 49 22.58 15.88 13.45
N PRO A 50 23.46 16.70 14.04
CA PRO A 50 23.65 18.08 13.59
C PRO A 50 24.06 18.11 12.12
N LEU A 51 23.38 18.92 11.33
CA LEU A 51 23.61 18.94 9.88
C LEU A 51 24.87 19.72 9.51
N PRO A 52 25.49 19.41 8.35
CA PRO A 52 26.59 20.19 7.81
C PRO A 52 26.22 21.68 7.69
N GLU A 53 27.21 22.56 7.80
CA GLU A 53 27.01 24.03 7.70
C GLU A 53 26.22 24.67 8.85
N LYS A 54 25.88 23.91 9.90
CA LYS A 54 25.09 24.40 11.05
C LYS A 54 23.75 25.02 10.59
N ASP A 55 23.08 24.41 9.61
CA ASP A 55 21.78 24.88 9.11
C ASP A 55 20.59 24.20 9.82
N GLY A 56 20.84 23.10 10.53
CA GLY A 56 19.81 22.38 11.25
C GLY A 56 20.28 21.12 11.99
N ILE A 57 19.31 20.32 12.41
CA ILE A 57 19.51 19.03 13.08
C ILE A 57 18.49 18.00 12.56
N LEU A 58 18.94 16.77 12.35
CA LEU A 58 18.08 15.62 12.11
C LEU A 58 17.95 14.80 13.40
N VAL A 59 16.72 14.57 13.82
CA VAL A 59 16.38 13.76 14.99
C VAL A 59 15.77 12.44 14.53
N SER A 60 16.41 11.32 14.83
CA SER A 60 15.97 9.99 14.44
C SER A 60 15.54 9.20 15.67
N VAL A 61 14.25 8.90 15.77
CA VAL A 61 13.68 7.99 16.78
C VAL A 61 13.56 6.62 16.16
N ILE A 62 14.32 5.65 16.67
CA ILE A 62 14.52 4.34 16.04
C ILE A 62 13.96 3.25 16.98
N PRO A 63 12.75 2.73 16.70
CA PRO A 63 12.18 1.57 17.38
C PRO A 63 13.01 0.30 17.15
N PRO A 64 12.92 -0.69 18.05
CA PRO A 64 13.51 -2.01 17.82
C PRO A 64 12.93 -2.64 16.54
N LYS A 65 13.72 -3.45 15.81
CA LYS A 65 13.28 -4.02 14.53
C LYS A 65 12.20 -5.09 14.71
N GLN A 66 12.25 -5.82 15.82
CA GLN A 66 11.31 -6.88 16.12
C GLN A 66 10.94 -6.92 17.61
N PRO A 67 9.77 -7.48 17.95
CA PRO A 67 9.40 -7.76 19.34
C PRO A 67 10.32 -8.81 19.97
N LYS A 68 10.56 -8.69 21.29
CA LYS A 68 11.39 -9.62 22.07
C LYS A 68 10.85 -11.07 22.03
N SER A 69 9.53 -11.21 21.96
CA SER A 69 8.82 -12.49 21.82
C SER A 69 8.31 -12.67 20.39
N LYS A 70 8.29 -13.93 19.92
CA LYS A 70 7.70 -14.26 18.62
C LYS A 70 6.17 -14.15 18.72
N ILE A 71 5.64 -13.04 18.21
CA ILE A 71 4.20 -12.79 18.07
C ILE A 71 3.79 -12.82 16.59
N ASN A 72 2.50 -13.07 16.33
CA ASN A 72 1.95 -12.95 14.98
C ASN A 72 1.72 -11.50 14.60
N HIS A 73 1.12 -10.76 15.52
CA HIS A 73 0.93 -9.32 15.50
C HIS A 73 0.75 -8.82 16.94
N VAL A 74 0.79 -7.51 17.10
CA VAL A 74 0.53 -6.82 18.38
C VAL A 74 -0.98 -6.82 18.65
N PRO A 75 -1.46 -7.24 19.84
CA PRO A 75 -2.88 -7.23 20.17
C PRO A 75 -3.52 -5.84 20.01
N CYS A 76 -4.64 -5.79 19.30
CA CYS A 76 -5.33 -4.56 18.95
C CYS A 76 -6.74 -4.50 19.55
N ASP A 77 -7.16 -3.30 19.97
CA ASP A 77 -8.55 -3.01 20.32
C ASP A 77 -9.07 -1.99 19.30
N ILE A 78 -9.94 -2.44 18.41
CA ILE A 78 -10.43 -1.64 17.28
C ILE A 78 -11.90 -1.34 17.46
N VAL A 79 -12.28 -0.06 17.37
CA VAL A 79 -13.67 0.35 17.27
C VAL A 79 -13.93 0.90 15.87
N LEU A 80 -14.77 0.20 15.10
CA LEU A 80 -15.23 0.66 13.80
C LEU A 80 -16.41 1.62 14.00
N VAL A 81 -16.23 2.87 13.58
CA VAL A 81 -17.27 3.91 13.58
C VAL A 81 -17.70 4.12 12.13
N ILE A 82 -18.80 3.48 11.76
CA ILE A 82 -19.27 3.36 10.39
C ILE A 82 -20.37 4.39 10.12
N ASP A 83 -20.15 5.24 9.13
CA ASP A 83 -21.18 6.09 8.56
C ASP A 83 -22.20 5.22 7.82
N VAL A 84 -23.47 5.37 8.17
CA VAL A 84 -24.58 4.73 7.46
C VAL A 84 -25.58 5.76 6.95
N SER A 85 -25.14 7.01 6.74
CA SER A 85 -25.96 8.09 6.18
C SER A 85 -26.33 7.85 4.72
N GLY A 86 -27.36 8.57 4.24
CA GLY A 86 -27.97 8.37 2.91
C GLY A 86 -26.99 8.39 1.75
N SER A 87 -25.93 9.21 1.85
CA SER A 87 -24.89 9.34 0.83
C SER A 87 -24.04 8.08 0.68
N MET A 88 -23.95 7.24 1.71
CA MET A 88 -23.26 5.95 1.65
C MET A 88 -23.97 4.95 0.72
N GLY A 89 -25.24 5.21 0.36
CA GLY A 89 -25.98 4.46 -0.65
C GLY A 89 -25.63 4.85 -2.09
N CYS A 90 -24.86 5.92 -2.32
CA CYS A 90 -24.43 6.33 -3.65
C CYS A 90 -23.57 5.25 -4.31
N ASP A 91 -23.57 5.23 -5.66
CA ASP A 91 -22.75 4.33 -6.44
C ASP A 91 -21.27 4.48 -6.05
N ALA A 92 -20.64 3.37 -5.72
CA ALA A 92 -19.22 3.25 -5.50
C ALA A 92 -18.47 3.71 -6.77
N PRO A 93 -17.48 4.61 -6.64
CA PRO A 93 -16.67 4.98 -7.78
C PRO A 93 -15.94 3.76 -8.35
N VAL A 94 -16.00 3.60 -9.67
CA VAL A 94 -15.26 2.59 -10.42
C VAL A 94 -13.92 3.20 -10.86
N PRO A 95 -12.81 2.44 -10.89
CA PRO A 95 -11.53 2.95 -11.36
C PRO A 95 -11.59 3.17 -12.89
N THR A 96 -12.09 4.32 -13.35
CA THR A 96 -12.01 4.71 -14.76
C THR A 96 -11.39 6.10 -14.93
N THR A 97 -10.42 6.18 -15.85
CA THR A 97 -9.68 7.38 -16.26
C THR A 97 -10.45 8.25 -17.25
N SER A 98 -11.65 7.85 -17.68
CA SER A 98 -12.43 8.56 -18.70
C SER A 98 -13.81 9.01 -18.15
N PRO A 99 -14.18 10.30 -18.26
CA PRO A 99 -15.43 10.84 -17.72
C PRO A 99 -16.71 10.33 -18.41
N SER A 100 -16.61 9.72 -19.59
CA SER A 100 -17.75 9.58 -20.52
C SER A 100 -18.59 8.32 -20.37
N GLU A 101 -18.08 7.23 -19.77
CA GLU A 101 -18.88 6.02 -19.54
C GLU A 101 -18.64 5.49 -18.11
N ARG A 102 -19.54 5.88 -17.19
CA ARG A 102 -19.58 5.30 -15.84
C ARG A 102 -20.16 3.90 -15.96
N GLU A 103 -19.32 2.88 -16.09
CA GLU A 103 -19.74 1.52 -15.75
C GLU A 103 -20.24 1.53 -14.31
N ARG A 104 -21.47 1.07 -14.10
CA ARG A 104 -22.07 0.98 -12.77
C ARG A 104 -22.01 -0.47 -12.34
N ASN A 105 -21.13 -0.76 -11.40
CA ASN A 105 -20.95 -2.13 -10.91
C ASN A 105 -22.06 -2.50 -9.90
N GLY A 106 -22.96 -1.55 -9.58
CA GLY A 106 -24.08 -1.73 -8.66
C GLY A 106 -23.69 -1.72 -7.18
N LEU A 107 -22.41 -1.52 -6.86
CA LEU A 107 -21.94 -1.43 -5.48
C LEU A 107 -22.24 -0.04 -4.93
N SER A 108 -22.67 0.02 -3.67
CA SER A 108 -22.71 1.27 -2.92
C SER A 108 -21.40 1.50 -2.16
N VAL A 109 -21.15 2.75 -1.74
CA VAL A 109 -20.05 3.06 -0.81
C VAL A 109 -20.17 2.26 0.49
N LEU A 110 -21.40 2.03 0.98
CA LEU A 110 -21.64 1.18 2.15
C LEU A 110 -21.24 -0.28 1.90
N ASP A 111 -21.42 -0.82 0.69
CA ASP A 111 -20.98 -2.18 0.35
C ASP A 111 -19.45 -2.30 0.40
N LEU A 112 -18.75 -1.29 -0.08
CA LEU A 112 -17.30 -1.17 0.01
C LEU A 112 -16.83 -1.13 1.48
N VAL A 113 -17.51 -0.34 2.31
CA VAL A 113 -17.20 -0.24 3.74
C VAL A 113 -17.49 -1.54 4.48
N LYS A 114 -18.60 -2.22 4.17
CA LYS A 114 -18.91 -3.55 4.71
C LYS A 114 -17.85 -4.57 4.33
N HIS A 115 -17.34 -4.51 3.10
CA HIS A 115 -16.26 -5.38 2.66
C HIS A 115 -14.96 -5.10 3.43
N ALA A 116 -14.58 -3.83 3.59
CA ALA A 116 -13.41 -3.45 4.40
C ALA A 116 -13.55 -3.91 5.88
N ALA A 117 -14.70 -3.68 6.50
CA ALA A 117 -14.97 -4.12 7.87
C ALA A 117 -14.88 -5.65 8.03
N ARG A 118 -15.32 -6.40 7.02
CA ARG A 118 -15.19 -7.86 6.95
C ARG A 118 -13.73 -8.32 6.87
N THR A 119 -12.89 -7.64 6.10
CA THR A 119 -11.43 -7.90 6.06
C THR A 119 -10.81 -7.74 7.44
N ILE A 120 -11.19 -6.70 8.16
CA ILE A 120 -10.74 -6.49 9.55
C ILE A 120 -11.19 -7.67 10.42
N ILE A 121 -12.47 -8.05 10.38
CA ILE A 121 -13.00 -9.16 11.20
C ILE A 121 -12.25 -10.49 10.95
N GLU A 122 -11.94 -10.83 9.69
CA GLU A 122 -11.23 -12.08 9.40
C GLU A 122 -9.78 -12.07 9.90
N THR A 123 -9.15 -10.91 9.93
CA THR A 123 -7.73 -10.78 10.25
C THR A 123 -7.43 -10.61 11.73
N LEU A 124 -8.42 -10.25 12.54
CA LEU A 124 -8.30 -10.24 14.01
C LEU A 124 -8.26 -11.66 14.59
N ASP A 125 -7.78 -11.85 15.81
CA ASP A 125 -7.84 -13.13 16.52
C ASP A 125 -8.42 -13.00 17.94
N GLU A 126 -8.38 -14.06 18.74
CA GLU A 126 -8.94 -14.04 20.09
C GLU A 126 -8.21 -13.10 21.07
N ASN A 127 -7.00 -12.66 20.73
CA ASN A 127 -6.27 -11.65 21.48
C ASN A 127 -6.65 -10.23 21.08
N ASP A 128 -7.41 -10.04 20.01
CA ASP A 128 -7.88 -8.73 19.56
C ASP A 128 -9.34 -8.48 19.96
N ARG A 129 -9.73 -7.23 20.19
CA ARG A 129 -11.13 -6.85 20.43
C ARG A 129 -11.66 -5.98 19.30
N LEU A 130 -12.93 -6.18 18.95
CA LEU A 130 -13.66 -5.37 17.98
C LEU A 130 -14.94 -4.81 18.59
N GLY A 131 -15.12 -3.50 18.48
CA GLY A 131 -16.37 -2.79 18.74
C GLY A 131 -16.95 -2.23 17.44
N LEU A 132 -18.27 -2.10 17.38
CA LEU A 132 -18.96 -1.59 16.20
C LEU A 132 -19.95 -0.50 16.61
N VAL A 133 -19.75 0.70 16.07
CA VAL A 133 -20.62 1.86 16.21
C VAL A 133 -21.06 2.30 14.82
N THR A 134 -22.34 2.59 14.67
CA THR A 134 -22.88 3.17 13.43
C THR A 134 -23.42 4.56 13.72
N PHE A 135 -23.31 5.47 12.77
CA PHE A 135 -23.93 6.79 12.92
C PHE A 135 -24.66 7.22 11.65
N SER A 136 -25.83 7.82 11.88
CA SER A 136 -26.64 8.51 10.88
C SER A 136 -27.14 9.82 11.50
N THR A 137 -28.46 10.01 11.64
CA THR A 137 -29.05 11.03 12.52
C THR A 137 -28.65 10.80 13.98
N GLU A 138 -28.69 9.54 14.42
CA GLU A 138 -28.27 9.11 15.76
C GLU A 138 -27.04 8.20 15.65
N ALA A 139 -26.21 8.19 16.70
CA ALA A 139 -25.12 7.22 16.82
C ALA A 139 -25.54 6.06 17.72
N ARG A 140 -25.36 4.83 17.26
CA ARG A 140 -25.76 3.60 17.95
C ARG A 140 -24.56 2.67 18.13
N VAL A 141 -24.44 2.10 19.32
CA VAL A 141 -23.49 1.01 19.58
C VAL A 141 -24.15 -0.29 19.14
N VAL A 142 -23.61 -0.90 18.08
CA VAL A 142 -24.10 -2.18 17.54
C VAL A 142 -23.47 -3.35 18.28
N GLN A 143 -22.19 -3.21 18.66
CA GLN A 143 -21.46 -4.18 19.45
C GLN A 143 -20.45 -3.48 20.36
N ASN A 144 -20.38 -3.87 21.63
CA ASN A 144 -19.31 -3.45 22.54
C ASN A 144 -17.96 -4.08 22.12
N LEU A 145 -16.86 -3.66 22.74
CA LEU A 145 -15.54 -4.26 22.50
C LEU A 145 -15.52 -5.71 23.00
N LEU A 146 -15.51 -6.67 22.06
CA LEU A 146 -15.49 -8.10 22.36
C LEU A 146 -14.26 -8.78 21.74
N PRO A 147 -13.65 -9.79 22.39
CA PRO A 147 -12.57 -10.58 21.80
C PRO A 147 -13.02 -11.30 20.52
N MET A 148 -12.20 -11.31 19.47
CA MET A 148 -12.55 -11.89 18.15
C MET A 148 -12.37 -13.42 18.09
N THR A 149 -13.05 -14.11 19.02
CA THR A 149 -13.24 -15.56 18.99
C THR A 149 -14.03 -16.00 17.75
N LYS A 150 -13.94 -17.29 17.37
CA LYS A 150 -14.70 -17.85 16.23
C LYS A 150 -16.21 -17.56 16.29
N LYS A 151 -16.79 -17.49 17.49
CA LYS A 151 -18.21 -17.16 17.70
C LYS A 151 -18.44 -15.68 17.44
N ASN A 152 -17.69 -14.80 18.11
CA ASN A 152 -17.86 -13.36 18.03
C ASN A 152 -17.56 -12.81 16.62
N LYS A 153 -16.60 -13.41 15.89
CA LYS A 153 -16.36 -13.10 14.48
C LYS A 153 -17.61 -13.35 13.62
N LYS A 154 -18.26 -14.50 13.78
CA LYS A 154 -19.49 -14.83 13.03
C LYS A 154 -20.63 -13.86 13.35
N GLU A 155 -20.76 -13.46 14.62
CA GLU A 155 -21.75 -12.48 15.05
C GLU A 155 -21.45 -11.09 14.46
N ALA A 156 -20.22 -10.61 14.58
CA ALA A 156 -19.76 -9.35 13.97
C ALA A 156 -19.97 -9.35 12.44
N TRP A 157 -19.64 -10.45 11.77
CA TRP A 157 -19.85 -10.63 10.33
C TRP A 157 -21.33 -10.47 9.92
N ALA A 158 -22.23 -11.07 10.72
CA ALA A 158 -23.66 -10.98 10.50
C ALA A 158 -24.20 -9.56 10.79
N LEU A 159 -23.67 -8.88 11.81
CA LEU A 159 -24.04 -7.49 12.14
C LEU A 159 -23.64 -6.52 11.02
N VAL A 160 -22.41 -6.61 10.51
CA VAL A 160 -21.94 -5.82 9.36
C VAL A 160 -22.81 -6.08 8.12
N GLY A 161 -23.22 -7.33 7.89
CA GLY A 161 -24.13 -7.67 6.80
C GLY A 161 -25.51 -7.03 6.88
N LYS A 162 -25.99 -6.69 8.08
CA LYS A 162 -27.31 -6.09 8.32
C LYS A 162 -27.32 -4.57 8.23
N LEU A 163 -26.17 -3.91 8.11
CA LEU A 163 -26.11 -2.45 8.02
C LEU A 163 -26.89 -1.95 6.81
N GLN A 164 -27.70 -0.92 7.01
CA GLN A 164 -28.51 -0.29 5.97
C GLN A 164 -28.29 1.21 6.00
N VAL A 165 -28.53 1.83 4.86
CA VAL A 165 -28.45 3.28 4.70
C VAL A 165 -29.62 3.94 5.42
N GLU A 166 -29.35 5.00 6.17
CA GLU A 166 -30.31 5.80 6.92
C GLU A 166 -30.22 7.27 6.46
N SER A 167 -30.65 8.25 7.26
CA SER A 167 -30.81 9.64 6.81
C SER A 167 -29.54 10.50 6.93
N MET A 168 -29.36 11.23 8.03
CA MET A 168 -28.38 12.32 8.16
C MET A 168 -27.00 11.82 8.60
N THR A 169 -26.04 12.74 8.80
CA THR A 169 -24.64 12.42 9.13
C THR A 169 -24.19 13.13 10.43
N ASN A 170 -24.27 12.44 11.55
CA ASN A 170 -23.91 12.91 12.91
C ASN A 170 -22.54 12.37 13.35
N LEU A 171 -21.49 12.84 12.69
CA LEU A 171 -20.11 12.41 12.92
C LEU A 171 -19.66 12.61 14.38
N TRP A 172 -20.08 13.71 15.02
CA TRP A 172 -19.68 14.03 16.39
C TRP A 172 -20.12 12.95 17.39
N HIS A 173 -21.39 12.53 17.34
CA HIS A 173 -21.87 11.48 18.24
C HIS A 173 -21.28 10.11 17.90
N GLY A 174 -20.99 9.83 16.62
CA GLY A 174 -20.27 8.63 16.21
C GLY A 174 -18.91 8.53 16.89
N ILE A 175 -18.13 9.60 16.83
CA ILE A 175 -16.81 9.69 17.49
C ILE A 175 -16.95 9.54 19.01
N LEU A 176 -17.90 10.24 19.63
CA LEU A 176 -18.09 10.17 21.08
C LEU A 176 -18.48 8.76 21.55
N ASN A 177 -19.40 8.10 20.87
CA ASN A 177 -19.79 6.73 21.22
C ASN A 177 -18.65 5.74 20.96
N GLY A 178 -17.85 5.94 19.91
CA GLY A 178 -16.67 5.14 19.65
C GLY A 178 -15.61 5.26 20.75
N ILE A 179 -15.35 6.49 21.24
CA ILE A 179 -14.43 6.74 22.35
C ILE A 179 -14.91 6.10 23.64
N LYS A 180 -16.21 6.23 23.97
CA LYS A 180 -16.81 5.67 25.20
C LYS A 180 -16.68 4.15 25.32
N LEU A 181 -16.52 3.43 24.22
CA LEU A 181 -16.32 1.97 24.29
C LEU A 181 -14.99 1.59 24.97
N PHE A 182 -14.03 2.51 25.04
CA PHE A 182 -12.75 2.30 25.71
C PHE A 182 -12.75 2.73 27.20
N ASP A 183 -13.91 3.09 27.77
CA ASP A 183 -14.01 3.47 29.18
C ASP A 183 -13.79 2.26 30.14
N ASP A 184 -13.80 1.02 29.63
CA ASP A 184 -13.43 -0.19 30.37
C ASP A 184 -11.90 -0.34 30.45
N ASP A 185 -11.34 -0.05 31.64
CA ASP A 185 -9.89 -0.02 31.97
C ASP A 185 -9.22 -1.42 32.01
N GLU A 186 -9.88 -2.46 31.47
CA GLU A 186 -9.54 -3.87 31.68
C GLU A 186 -8.28 -4.33 30.93
N ARG A 187 -7.81 -3.61 29.90
CA ARG A 187 -6.67 -4.06 29.08
C ARG A 187 -5.64 -2.98 28.82
N LYS A 188 -4.60 -2.98 29.64
CA LYS A 188 -3.37 -2.22 29.42
C LYS A 188 -2.48 -3.03 28.48
N ASN A 189 -1.82 -2.39 27.52
CA ASN A 189 -0.90 -2.98 26.52
C ASN A 189 -1.52 -3.49 25.21
N THR A 190 -2.57 -2.84 24.72
CA THR A 190 -3.09 -3.05 23.36
C THR A 190 -2.92 -1.81 22.50
N ALA A 191 -2.81 -2.00 21.19
CA ALA A 191 -2.93 -0.91 20.24
C ALA A 191 -4.41 -0.53 20.09
N ALA A 192 -4.84 0.51 20.79
CA ALA A 192 -6.23 0.99 20.80
C ALA A 192 -6.47 2.01 19.68
N ALA A 193 -7.44 1.75 18.80
CA ALA A 193 -7.76 2.61 17.67
C ALA A 193 -9.27 2.73 17.42
N VAL A 194 -9.73 3.96 17.17
CA VAL A 194 -11.04 4.26 16.60
C VAL A 194 -10.86 4.50 15.10
N MET A 195 -11.56 3.75 14.27
CA MET A 195 -11.51 3.86 12.81
C MET A 195 -12.83 4.40 12.28
N ILE A 196 -12.80 5.63 11.78
CA ILE A 196 -13.96 6.37 11.29
C ILE A 196 -14.06 6.18 9.78
N LEU A 197 -15.15 5.58 9.31
CA LEU A 197 -15.40 5.24 7.91
C LEU A 197 -16.54 6.12 7.41
N THR A 198 -16.28 7.11 6.55
CA THR A 198 -17.28 8.11 6.14
C THR A 198 -17.04 8.63 4.73
N ASP A 199 -18.12 9.04 4.06
CA ASP A 199 -18.10 9.80 2.81
C ASP A 199 -18.25 11.33 3.04
N GLY A 200 -18.19 11.77 4.31
CA GLY A 200 -17.47 12.98 4.70
C GLY A 200 -18.20 14.33 4.67
N MET A 201 -19.53 14.37 4.76
CA MET A 201 -20.25 15.64 4.94
C MET A 201 -21.10 15.66 6.22
N PRO A 202 -20.50 15.90 7.41
CA PRO A 202 -21.29 16.06 8.63
C PRO A 202 -22.23 17.25 8.49
N ASN A 203 -23.52 16.98 8.62
CA ASN A 203 -24.60 17.94 8.41
C ASN A 203 -25.58 18.01 9.60
N HIS A 204 -25.39 17.18 10.63
CA HIS A 204 -26.27 17.10 11.79
C HIS A 204 -25.52 17.16 13.12
N MET A 205 -26.02 17.99 14.06
CA MET A 205 -25.46 18.21 15.42
C MET A 205 -23.94 18.49 15.46
N CYS A 206 -23.42 19.17 14.44
CA CYS A 206 -22.04 19.60 14.41
C CYS A 206 -21.74 20.52 15.62
N PRO A 207 -20.60 20.32 16.30
CA PRO A 207 -20.23 21.14 17.44
C PRO A 207 -20.04 22.61 17.02
N VAL A 208 -20.76 23.53 17.67
CA VAL A 208 -20.71 24.98 17.37
C VAL A 208 -19.29 25.55 17.46
N GLN A 209 -18.48 25.04 18.38
CA GLN A 209 -17.08 25.44 18.58
C GLN A 209 -16.10 24.80 17.58
N GLY A 210 -16.56 23.91 16.70
CA GLY A 210 -15.72 23.05 15.87
C GLY A 210 -15.36 21.71 16.53
N TYR A 211 -14.93 20.75 15.71
CA TYR A 211 -14.58 19.40 16.17
C TYR A 211 -13.28 19.40 16.97
N ILE A 212 -12.25 20.08 16.46
CA ILE A 212 -10.90 20.06 17.03
C ILE A 212 -10.86 20.71 18.42
N PRO A 213 -11.45 21.90 18.66
CA PRO A 213 -11.44 22.50 20.00
C PRO A 213 -12.17 21.66 21.04
N LYS A 214 -13.29 21.03 20.68
CA LYS A 214 -14.01 20.12 21.60
C LYS A 214 -13.24 18.84 21.90
N LEU A 215 -12.57 18.25 20.91
CA LEU A 215 -11.77 17.05 21.15
C LEU A 215 -10.55 17.36 22.01
N ARG A 216 -9.95 18.55 21.85
CA ARG A 216 -8.81 19.00 22.67
C ARG A 216 -9.12 19.11 24.17
N GLN A 217 -10.39 19.25 24.54
CA GLN A 217 -10.87 19.28 25.93
C GLN A 217 -11.05 17.88 26.53
N ARG A 218 -10.78 16.81 25.77
CA ARG A 218 -11.01 15.43 26.18
C ARG A 218 -9.70 14.65 26.20
N THR A 219 -9.58 13.76 27.18
CA THR A 219 -8.57 12.70 27.15
C THR A 219 -9.03 11.64 26.18
N LEU A 220 -8.15 11.24 25.27
CA LEU A 220 -8.43 10.21 24.26
C LEU A 220 -7.79 8.89 24.70
N PRO A 221 -8.57 7.82 24.85
CA PRO A 221 -8.04 6.50 25.23
C PRO A 221 -7.40 5.75 24.05
N ALA A 222 -7.72 6.14 22.82
CA ALA A 222 -7.35 5.46 21.58
C ALA A 222 -7.00 6.46 20.48
N SER A 223 -6.16 6.05 19.52
CA SER A 223 -5.84 6.89 18.36
C SER A 223 -7.04 6.99 17.41
N LEU A 224 -7.27 8.17 16.82
CA LEU A 224 -8.39 8.39 15.89
C LEU A 224 -7.89 8.33 14.44
N HIS A 225 -8.40 7.37 13.67
CA HIS A 225 -8.11 7.19 12.25
C HIS A 225 -9.34 7.53 11.43
N THR A 226 -9.17 8.22 10.31
CA THR A 226 -10.28 8.65 9.44
C THR A 226 -10.03 8.17 8.01
N PHE A 227 -11.02 7.49 7.44
CA PHE A 227 -11.02 6.98 6.08
C PHE A 227 -12.14 7.66 5.31
N GLY A 228 -11.76 8.48 4.33
CA GLY A 228 -12.68 9.20 3.45
C GLY A 228 -12.95 8.40 2.18
N PHE A 229 -14.21 8.07 1.92
CA PHE A 229 -14.64 7.35 0.72
C PHE A 229 -15.24 8.28 -0.34
N GLY A 230 -14.83 8.12 -1.59
CA GLY A 230 -15.37 8.87 -2.73
C GLY A 230 -14.94 10.34 -2.77
N TYR A 231 -15.56 11.14 -3.63
CA TYR A 231 -15.04 12.48 -4.01
C TYR A 231 -15.75 13.66 -3.32
N SER A 232 -16.69 13.42 -2.41
CA SER A 232 -17.49 14.47 -1.76
C SER A 232 -17.15 14.61 -0.28
N LEU A 233 -15.86 14.77 0.03
CA LEU A 233 -15.32 14.71 1.39
C LEU A 233 -14.93 16.09 1.94
N LYS A 234 -15.21 16.35 3.22
CA LYS A 234 -14.48 17.36 3.99
C LYS A 234 -13.14 16.81 4.49
N SER A 235 -12.20 16.52 3.58
CA SER A 235 -10.91 15.91 3.91
C SER A 235 -10.06 16.72 4.88
N GLY A 236 -10.16 18.06 4.82
CA GLY A 236 -9.49 18.94 5.78
C GLY A 236 -9.94 18.67 7.23
N LEU A 237 -11.25 18.53 7.45
CA LEU A 237 -11.81 18.13 8.75
C LEU A 237 -11.34 16.74 9.18
N LEU A 238 -11.40 15.75 8.28
CA LEU A 238 -11.00 14.37 8.58
C LEU A 238 -9.51 14.29 8.96
N LYS A 239 -8.63 14.92 8.18
CA LYS A 239 -7.20 15.06 8.49
C LYS A 239 -6.99 15.68 9.87
N SER A 240 -7.68 16.77 10.16
CA SER A 240 -7.53 17.50 11.44
C SER A 240 -7.98 16.65 12.63
N ILE A 241 -9.06 15.86 12.49
CA ILE A 241 -9.53 14.92 13.52
C ILE A 241 -8.47 13.83 13.75
N ALA A 242 -7.93 13.27 12.68
CA ALA A 242 -6.91 12.22 12.77
C ALA A 242 -5.62 12.73 13.42
N GLU A 243 -5.14 13.92 13.04
CA GLU A 243 -3.96 14.56 13.64
C GLU A 243 -4.17 14.84 15.13
N MET A 244 -5.31 15.41 15.50
CA MET A 244 -5.65 15.69 16.90
C MET A 244 -5.68 14.39 17.71
N GLY A 245 -6.22 13.32 17.14
CA GLY A 245 -6.26 12.00 17.76
C GLY A 245 -5.02 11.15 17.54
N GLN A 246 -3.92 11.73 17.06
CA GLN A 246 -2.64 11.07 16.75
C GLN A 246 -2.72 9.85 15.80
N GLY A 247 -3.84 9.65 15.12
CA GLY A 247 -4.03 8.59 14.12
C GLY A 247 -3.89 9.11 12.69
N ASN A 248 -4.31 8.32 11.71
CA ASN A 248 -3.99 8.55 10.30
C ASN A 248 -5.23 8.92 9.50
N TYR A 249 -5.06 9.82 8.53
CA TYR A 249 -6.03 10.09 7.49
C TYR A 249 -5.65 9.33 6.22
N ALA A 250 -6.63 8.69 5.60
CA ALA A 250 -6.47 8.05 4.31
C ALA A 250 -7.65 8.35 3.39
N PHE A 251 -7.33 8.55 2.12
CA PHE A 251 -8.29 8.80 1.05
C PHE A 251 -8.49 7.54 0.21
N ILE A 252 -9.75 7.17 -0.04
CA ILE A 252 -10.12 5.99 -0.82
C ILE A 252 -11.00 6.46 -1.99
N PRO A 253 -10.40 6.65 -3.18
CA PRO A 253 -11.12 7.17 -4.34
C PRO A 253 -12.13 6.17 -4.92
N ASP A 254 -11.84 4.88 -4.87
CA ASP A 254 -12.61 3.81 -5.54
C ASP A 254 -12.37 2.44 -4.89
N ALA A 255 -13.07 1.42 -5.40
CA ALA A 255 -12.99 0.04 -4.92
C ALA A 255 -11.59 -0.60 -5.05
N GLY A 256 -10.81 -0.16 -6.05
CA GLY A 256 -9.39 -0.49 -6.30
C GLY A 256 -8.51 -0.26 -5.09
N MET A 257 -8.69 0.89 -4.46
CA MET A 257 -7.79 1.36 -3.40
C MET A 257 -8.16 0.88 -2.00
N ILE A 258 -9.31 0.23 -1.82
CA ILE A 258 -9.78 -0.21 -0.48
C ILE A 258 -8.81 -1.23 0.11
N GLY A 259 -8.51 -2.30 -0.63
CA GLY A 259 -7.63 -3.37 -0.15
C GLY A 259 -6.30 -2.80 0.28
N THR A 260 -5.65 -2.09 -0.64
CA THR A 260 -4.41 -1.36 -0.43
C THR A 260 -4.42 -0.49 0.84
N VAL A 261 -5.38 0.44 0.99
CA VAL A 261 -5.37 1.40 2.09
C VAL A 261 -5.66 0.73 3.44
N PHE A 262 -6.64 -0.18 3.51
CA PHE A 262 -7.00 -0.85 4.77
C PHE A 262 -5.95 -1.85 5.22
N VAL A 263 -5.42 -2.66 4.30
CA VAL A 263 -4.35 -3.62 4.59
C VAL A 263 -3.18 -2.90 5.26
N HIS A 264 -2.75 -1.76 4.71
CA HIS A 264 -1.67 -0.97 5.29
C HIS A 264 -2.04 -0.34 6.63
N ALA A 265 -3.25 0.22 6.75
CA ALA A 265 -3.67 0.85 8.00
C ALA A 265 -3.70 -0.15 9.17
N ILE A 266 -4.23 -1.35 8.94
CA ILE A 266 -4.25 -2.41 9.96
C ILE A 266 -2.85 -2.98 10.18
N ALA A 267 -2.03 -3.16 9.14
CA ALA A 267 -0.66 -3.64 9.29
C ALA A 267 0.19 -2.70 10.15
N ASN A 268 0.04 -1.38 9.96
CA ASN A 268 0.69 -0.37 10.80
C ASN A 268 0.20 -0.43 12.25
N LEU A 269 -1.10 -0.67 12.47
CA LEU A 269 -1.63 -0.82 13.83
C LEU A 269 -1.09 -2.11 14.50
N GLN A 270 -1.14 -3.23 13.79
CA GLN A 270 -0.69 -4.56 14.21
C GLN A 270 0.83 -4.68 14.41
N SER A 271 1.60 -3.67 13.98
CA SER A 271 3.05 -3.58 14.18
C SER A 271 3.46 -2.46 15.16
N THR A 272 2.51 -1.90 15.92
CA THR A 272 2.77 -0.82 16.88
C THR A 272 3.67 -1.28 18.02
N PHE A 273 4.78 -0.57 18.25
CA PHE A 273 5.70 -0.74 19.37
C PHE A 273 5.30 0.14 20.57
N ALA A 274 5.05 1.43 20.30
CA ALA A 274 4.71 2.42 21.32
C ALA A 274 3.57 3.31 20.85
N THR A 275 2.75 3.75 21.81
CA THR A 275 1.58 4.62 21.58
C THR A 275 1.79 5.97 22.26
N TRP A 276 1.07 6.98 21.77
CA TRP A 276 1.05 8.32 22.35
C TRP A 276 2.44 8.98 22.47
N THR A 277 3.31 8.72 21.50
CA THR A 277 4.70 9.19 21.57
C THR A 277 4.80 10.69 21.30
N SER A 278 5.50 11.41 22.17
CA SER A 278 5.79 12.83 22.04
C SER A 278 7.28 13.09 22.18
N LEU A 279 7.85 13.78 21.21
CA LEU A 279 9.25 14.22 21.21
C LEU A 279 9.31 15.66 21.70
N THR A 280 10.09 15.91 22.72
CA THR A 280 10.31 17.23 23.30
C THR A 280 11.78 17.60 23.18
N LEU A 281 12.04 18.70 22.48
CA LEU A 281 13.37 19.22 22.20
C LEU A 281 13.60 20.50 22.98
N THR A 282 14.67 20.55 23.74
CA THR A 282 15.12 21.72 24.49
C THR A 282 16.46 22.17 23.94
N ALA A 283 16.50 23.38 23.38
CA ALA A 283 17.74 23.99 22.91
C ALA A 283 18.37 24.85 24.02
N THR A 284 19.69 24.83 24.12
CA THR A 284 20.48 25.67 25.02
C THR A 284 21.38 26.64 24.24
N GLY A 285 21.91 27.67 24.90
CA GLY A 285 22.75 28.70 24.26
C GLY A 285 21.96 29.72 23.44
N ASN A 286 22.51 30.13 22.28
CA ASN A 286 21.87 31.07 21.35
C ASN A 286 21.11 30.36 20.20
N VAL A 287 20.83 29.06 20.35
CA VAL A 287 20.14 28.25 19.33
C VAL A 287 18.63 28.33 19.51
N THR A 288 17.93 28.53 18.39
CA THR A 288 16.47 28.40 18.33
C THR A 288 16.12 27.32 17.31
N LEU A 289 15.07 26.54 17.56
CA LEU A 289 14.63 25.47 16.67
C LEU A 289 13.36 25.87 15.94
N ALA A 290 13.37 25.73 14.62
CA ALA A 290 12.22 25.93 13.76
C ALA A 290 11.86 24.63 13.04
N GLU A 291 10.58 24.31 13.00
CA GLU A 291 10.09 23.15 12.27
C GLU A 291 10.11 23.39 10.76
N THR A 292 10.39 22.33 9.99
CA THR A 292 10.47 22.37 8.53
C THR A 292 9.22 21.82 7.84
N MET A 293 8.39 21.02 8.51
CA MET A 293 7.29 20.25 7.91
C MET A 293 5.90 20.89 8.07
N GLY A 294 5.83 22.22 8.23
CA GLY A 294 4.56 22.96 8.33
C GLY A 294 4.01 23.11 9.75
N HIS A 295 2.73 22.78 9.96
CA HIS A 295 2.02 22.97 11.24
C HIS A 295 2.06 21.75 12.18
N TYR A 296 3.05 20.87 12.01
CA TYR A 296 3.04 19.54 12.64
C TYR A 296 3.48 19.57 14.12
N ALA A 297 4.33 20.52 14.52
CA ALA A 297 4.81 20.74 15.87
C ALA A 297 4.06 21.85 16.60
N LYS A 298 4.08 21.78 17.93
CA LYS A 298 3.59 22.82 18.83
C LYS A 298 4.78 23.42 19.58
N SER A 299 5.08 24.68 19.29
CA SER A 299 6.04 25.45 20.09
C SER A 299 5.43 25.83 21.44
N LYS A 300 6.19 25.68 22.52
CA LYS A 300 5.88 26.24 23.84
C LYS A 300 7.07 27.06 24.32
N ASP A 301 6.85 28.36 24.49
CA ASP A 301 7.82 29.21 25.19
C ASP A 301 7.62 29.06 26.70
N THR A 302 8.56 28.39 27.38
CA THR A 302 8.52 28.25 28.84
C THR A 302 9.43 29.30 29.47
N LYS A 303 8.86 30.29 30.16
CA LYS A 303 9.63 31.17 31.05
C LYS A 303 9.92 30.40 32.36
N THR A 304 11.10 29.81 32.48
CA THR A 304 11.57 29.31 33.78
C THR A 304 11.81 30.49 34.73
N THR A 305 11.23 30.41 35.93
CA THR A 305 11.21 31.52 36.92
C THR A 305 12.48 31.58 37.77
N ASP A 306 13.48 30.74 37.48
CA ASP A 306 14.79 30.78 38.13
C ASP A 306 15.70 31.77 37.40
N GLN A 307 16.04 32.86 38.09
CA GLN A 307 16.95 33.93 37.61
C GLN A 307 18.39 33.46 37.32
N SER A 308 18.65 32.15 37.31
CA SER A 308 19.95 31.51 37.10
C SER A 308 19.98 30.57 35.88
N GLN A 309 18.86 30.26 35.24
CA GLN A 309 18.80 29.49 33.99
C GLN A 309 18.11 30.34 32.92
N GLY A 310 18.85 30.71 31.87
CA GLY A 310 18.37 31.55 30.78
C GLY A 310 17.11 31.01 30.09
N TYR A 311 16.52 31.83 29.21
CA TYR A 311 15.36 31.46 28.40
C TYR A 311 15.59 30.13 27.65
N GLN A 312 14.86 29.08 28.03
CA GLN A 312 14.87 27.81 27.30
C GLN A 312 13.64 27.73 26.39
N LYS A 313 13.86 27.73 25.07
CA LYS A 313 12.80 27.47 24.08
C LYS A 313 12.62 25.96 23.93
N GLN A 314 11.38 25.49 24.09
CA GLN A 314 11.03 24.08 24.03
C GLN A 314 10.08 23.82 22.85
N LEU A 315 10.45 22.86 22.00
CA LEU A 315 9.62 22.42 20.88
C LEU A 315 9.06 21.03 21.17
N THR A 316 7.74 20.86 21.10
CA THR A 316 7.10 19.55 21.30
C THR A 316 6.44 19.08 20.01
N ILE A 317 6.83 17.89 19.56
CA ILE A 317 6.40 17.28 18.30
C ILE A 317 5.66 15.96 18.62
N PRO A 318 4.34 15.87 18.37
CA PRO A 318 3.62 14.62 18.54
C PRO A 318 4.01 13.63 17.44
N LEU A 319 4.59 12.49 17.81
CA LEU A 319 4.95 11.43 16.87
C LEU A 319 3.82 10.40 16.69
N GLY A 320 2.93 10.30 17.68
CA GLY A 320 1.83 9.34 17.68
C GLY A 320 2.32 7.91 17.93
N ASN A 321 1.82 6.97 17.12
CA ASN A 321 2.20 5.56 17.24
C ASN A 321 3.50 5.28 16.48
N LEU A 322 4.42 4.59 17.14
CA LEU A 322 5.67 4.08 16.56
C LEU A 322 5.50 2.60 16.21
N GLN A 323 5.99 2.16 15.06
CA GLN A 323 5.97 0.75 14.64
C GLN A 323 7.35 0.11 14.80
N TYR A 324 7.38 -1.20 15.09
CA TYR A 324 8.62 -1.98 15.06
C TYR A 324 9.33 -1.83 13.71
N GLY A 325 10.64 -1.58 13.74
CA GLY A 325 11.46 -1.45 12.52
C GLY A 325 11.12 -0.27 11.62
N GLN A 326 10.39 0.73 12.12
CA GLN A 326 10.09 1.96 11.37
C GLN A 326 10.57 3.18 12.15
N ALA A 327 11.64 3.82 11.68
CA ALA A 327 12.15 5.04 12.27
C ALA A 327 11.21 6.24 12.03
N ARG A 328 11.33 7.25 12.90
CA ARG A 328 10.78 8.59 12.70
C ARG A 328 11.92 9.58 12.68
N ASP A 329 12.06 10.25 11.55
CA ASP A 329 13.13 11.19 11.28
C ASP A 329 12.53 12.59 11.14
N ILE A 330 13.02 13.53 11.91
CA ILE A 330 12.53 14.91 11.92
C ILE A 330 13.69 15.85 11.68
N ILE A 331 13.61 16.62 10.60
CA ILE A 331 14.59 17.64 10.30
C ILE A 331 14.10 18.99 10.81
N LEU A 332 14.96 19.71 11.51
CA LEU A 332 14.67 21.02 12.08
C LEU A 332 15.75 21.99 11.63
N LYS A 333 15.35 23.24 11.38
CA LYS A 333 16.29 24.31 11.06
C LYS A 333 16.67 25.06 12.34
N TYR A 334 17.92 25.48 12.42
CA TYR A 334 18.28 26.46 13.43
C TYR A 334 17.76 27.84 13.00
N GLY A 335 17.16 28.59 13.93
CA GLY A 335 16.72 29.94 13.65
C GLY A 335 17.90 30.91 13.52
N PRO A 336 17.65 32.12 12.99
CA PRO A 336 18.69 33.12 12.76
C PRO A 336 19.38 33.51 14.07
N SER A 337 20.69 33.70 14.02
CA SER A 337 21.45 34.31 15.13
C SER A 337 21.05 35.77 15.24
N GLU A 338 20.54 36.21 16.39
CA GLU A 338 20.05 37.58 16.60
C GLU A 338 21.18 38.64 16.46
N ASP A 339 22.46 38.23 16.60
CA ASP A 339 23.61 39.13 16.73
C ASP A 339 24.78 38.85 15.76
N ASP A 340 24.58 38.12 14.65
CA ASP A 340 25.68 37.71 13.72
C ASP A 340 26.78 36.88 14.42
N THR A 341 26.50 36.41 15.64
CA THR A 341 27.39 35.55 16.42
C THR A 341 27.26 34.11 15.94
N CYS A 342 28.37 33.37 15.94
CA CYS A 342 28.35 31.94 15.63
C CYS A 342 27.38 31.22 16.57
N LEU A 343 26.49 30.38 16.02
CA LEU A 343 25.62 29.53 16.80
C LEU A 343 26.47 28.60 17.67
N GLN A 344 26.16 28.57 18.98
CA GLN A 344 26.78 27.75 20.02
C GLN A 344 25.70 27.27 21.00
N GLY A 345 25.68 25.97 21.27
CA GLY A 345 24.70 25.36 22.18
C GLY A 345 24.59 23.85 22.02
N SER A 346 23.72 23.24 22.80
CA SER A 346 23.30 21.85 22.64
C SER A 346 21.80 21.73 22.46
N VAL A 347 21.38 20.63 21.84
CA VAL A 347 19.98 20.23 21.73
C VAL A 347 19.80 18.95 22.54
N LEU A 348 18.91 19.00 23.53
CA LEU A 348 18.47 17.85 24.29
C LEU A 348 17.13 17.37 23.74
N ALA A 349 17.07 16.12 23.32
CA ALA A 349 15.84 15.42 22.98
C ALA A 349 15.38 14.55 24.14
N THR A 350 14.10 14.65 24.45
CA THR A 350 13.40 13.83 25.44
C THR A 350 12.18 13.22 24.79
N LEU A 351 11.95 11.93 25.03
CA LEU A 351 10.85 11.20 24.42
C LEU A 351 9.98 10.62 25.52
N ASP A 352 8.70 10.98 25.48
CA ASP A 352 7.65 10.39 26.29
C ASP A 352 6.86 9.42 25.42
N CYS A 353 6.78 8.15 25.84
CA CYS A 353 6.03 7.14 25.10
C CYS A 353 5.47 6.05 26.01
N ARG A 354 4.31 5.52 25.62
CA ARG A 354 3.71 4.35 26.26
C ARG A 354 4.03 3.10 25.43
N THR A 355 5.08 2.39 25.81
CA THR A 355 5.43 1.11 25.19
C THR A 355 4.39 0.03 25.54
N LEU A 356 4.14 -0.89 24.61
CA LEU A 356 3.21 -2.00 24.84
C LEU A 356 3.86 -3.16 25.62
N ASP A 357 5.19 -3.17 25.79
CA ASP A 357 5.90 -4.15 26.63
C ASP A 357 6.03 -3.73 28.11
N SER A 358 5.23 -2.74 28.56
CA SER A 358 5.06 -2.30 29.96
C SER A 358 6.25 -1.56 30.60
N SER A 359 7.23 -1.11 29.81
CA SER A 359 8.27 -0.19 30.31
C SER A 359 7.96 1.24 29.89
N THR A 360 7.58 2.11 30.83
CA THR A 360 7.69 3.56 30.59
C THR A 360 9.17 3.89 30.43
N ASN A 361 9.56 4.19 29.20
CA ASN A 361 10.93 4.52 28.85
C ASN A 361 10.98 6.01 28.59
N ASP A 362 11.37 6.77 29.61
CA ASP A 362 11.85 8.13 29.40
C ASP A 362 13.24 8.00 28.77
N MET A 363 13.32 8.32 27.49
CA MET A 363 14.56 8.31 26.75
C MET A 363 15.03 9.72 26.51
N PHE A 364 16.34 9.93 26.59
CA PHE A 364 16.95 11.20 26.25
C PHE A 364 18.22 11.01 25.42
N ALA A 365 18.48 11.98 24.55
CA ALA A 365 19.70 12.09 23.78
C ALA A 365 20.11 13.56 23.72
N GLU A 366 21.39 13.86 23.81
CA GLU A 366 21.92 15.23 23.70
C GLU A 366 22.96 15.29 22.59
N ALA A 367 22.91 16.33 21.77
CA ALA A 367 23.94 16.62 20.78
C ALA A 367 24.38 18.07 20.86
N ASN A 368 25.69 18.27 20.75
CA ASN A 368 26.27 19.58 20.52
C ASN A 368 26.12 19.92 19.03
N ILE A 369 25.65 21.12 18.71
CA ILE A 369 25.43 21.55 17.32
C ILE A 369 26.72 21.60 16.47
N GLU A 370 27.89 21.58 17.12
CA GLU A 370 29.21 21.58 16.46
C GLU A 370 29.72 20.17 16.17
N ALA A 371 29.04 19.14 16.67
CA ALA A 371 29.43 17.76 16.39
C ALA A 371 29.20 17.44 14.90
N ALA A 372 30.20 16.82 14.27
CA ALA A 372 30.07 16.36 12.90
C ALA A 372 29.10 15.17 12.83
N THR A 373 28.15 15.22 11.89
CA THR A 373 27.27 14.07 11.60
C THR A 373 28.03 12.94 10.91
N THR A 374 27.64 11.70 11.21
CA THR A 374 28.12 10.49 10.54
C THR A 374 27.26 10.09 9.35
N LEU A 375 26.18 10.80 9.08
CA LEU A 375 25.25 10.49 7.98
C LEU A 375 25.85 10.85 6.62
N SER A 376 25.54 10.03 5.61
CA SER A 376 25.89 10.35 4.23
C SER A 376 25.07 11.54 3.73
N ASN A 377 25.62 12.26 2.75
CA ASN A 377 24.95 13.39 2.12
C ASN A 377 23.60 12.96 1.48
N ASP A 378 23.53 11.75 0.92
CA ASP A 378 22.33 11.24 0.27
C ASP A 378 21.16 11.06 1.26
N ILE A 379 21.44 10.59 2.48
CA ILE A 379 20.44 10.43 3.55
C ILE A 379 19.98 11.81 4.05
N ILE A 380 20.92 12.73 4.25
CA ILE A 380 20.60 14.10 4.66
C ILE A 380 19.69 14.76 3.61
N GLN A 381 20.05 14.62 2.33
CA GLN A 381 19.29 15.20 1.23
C GLN A 381 17.92 14.55 1.06
N TYR A 382 17.79 13.24 1.30
CA TYR A 382 16.50 12.56 1.33
C TYR A 382 15.56 13.18 2.38
N HIS A 383 16.04 13.37 3.62
CA HIS A 383 15.21 13.95 4.67
C HIS A 383 14.93 15.44 4.47
N ARG A 384 15.86 16.22 3.90
CA ARG A 384 15.63 17.62 3.47
C ARG A 384 14.53 17.68 2.42
N THR A 385 14.67 16.91 1.34
CA THR A 385 13.72 16.85 0.23
C THR A 385 12.33 16.44 0.72
N ARG A 386 12.23 15.40 1.56
CA ARG A 386 10.95 14.98 2.14
C ARG A 386 10.31 16.09 2.98
N ALA A 387 11.10 16.82 3.76
CA ALA A 387 10.58 17.92 4.56
C ALA A 387 10.09 19.08 3.69
N ASP A 388 10.81 19.41 2.61
CA ASP A 388 10.38 20.42 1.64
C ASP A 388 9.07 20.01 0.94
N ILE A 389 8.91 18.73 0.58
CA ILE A 389 7.62 18.19 0.07
C ILE A 389 6.52 18.35 1.12
N CYS A 390 6.77 18.00 2.39
CA CYS A 390 5.78 18.17 3.47
C CYS A 390 5.41 19.64 3.67
N ALA A 391 6.39 20.55 3.59
CA ALA A 391 6.18 22.00 3.70
C ALA A 391 5.32 22.51 2.53
N PHE A 392 5.66 22.12 1.30
CA PHE A 392 4.93 22.46 0.10
C PHE A 392 3.47 21.99 0.19
N LEU A 393 3.24 20.71 0.49
CA LEU A 393 1.89 20.15 0.62
C LEU A 393 1.11 20.82 1.76
N SER A 394 1.75 21.09 2.90
CA SER A 394 1.12 21.81 4.02
C SER A 394 0.69 23.23 3.63
N SER A 395 1.45 23.89 2.74
CA SER A 395 1.13 25.24 2.27
C SER A 395 -0.16 25.32 1.44
N ILE A 396 -0.63 24.18 0.91
CA ILE A 396 -1.90 24.07 0.17
C ILE A 396 -3.10 24.04 1.14
N PHE A 397 -2.89 23.56 2.37
CA PHE A 397 -3.94 23.29 3.35
C PHE A 397 -3.70 24.03 4.68
N PRO A 398 -3.81 25.37 4.70
CA PRO A 398 -3.65 26.13 5.93
C PRO A 398 -4.69 25.74 7.00
N LEU A 399 -4.36 26.02 8.26
CA LEU A 399 -5.27 25.88 9.40
C LEU A 399 -6.15 27.12 9.56
N ASN A 400 -7.45 26.93 9.76
CA ASN A 400 -8.36 28.01 10.13
C ASN A 400 -8.32 28.34 11.64
N SER A 401 -9.16 29.26 12.08
CA SER A 401 -9.26 29.70 13.49
C SER A 401 -9.64 28.59 14.48
N VAL A 402 -10.28 27.51 14.01
CA VAL A 402 -10.62 26.33 14.84
C VAL A 402 -9.60 25.19 14.69
N SER A 403 -8.44 25.47 14.07
CA SER A 403 -7.39 24.48 13.77
C SER A 403 -7.87 23.33 12.89
N GLU A 404 -8.71 23.62 11.91
CA GLU A 404 -9.11 22.69 10.86
C GLU A 404 -8.44 23.08 9.54
N HIS A 405 -7.86 22.11 8.85
CA HIS A 405 -7.33 22.29 7.50
C HIS A 405 -8.45 22.64 6.53
N TYR A 406 -8.20 23.59 5.65
CA TYR A 406 -9.13 23.98 4.58
C TYR A 406 -8.37 24.33 3.31
N VAL A 407 -9.08 24.31 2.19
CA VAL A 407 -8.58 24.80 0.90
C VAL A 407 -8.97 26.27 0.77
N ILE A 408 -8.01 27.13 0.43
CA ILE A 408 -8.26 28.56 0.22
C ILE A 408 -9.23 28.72 -0.95
N SER A 409 -10.42 29.28 -0.69
CA SER A 409 -11.45 29.51 -1.71
C SER A 409 -11.16 30.80 -2.48
N GLY A 410 -11.11 30.75 -3.83
CA GLY A 410 -11.17 31.96 -4.68
C GLY A 410 -9.97 32.25 -5.59
N SER A 411 -8.97 31.37 -5.70
CA SER A 411 -7.91 31.45 -6.71
C SER A 411 -7.75 30.10 -7.41
N ASP A 412 -7.14 30.10 -8.60
CA ASP A 412 -6.67 28.88 -9.26
C ASP A 412 -5.48 28.31 -8.45
N VAL A 413 -5.80 27.72 -7.30
CA VAL A 413 -4.83 27.14 -6.35
C VAL A 413 -3.98 26.11 -7.08
N ALA A 414 -4.59 25.34 -7.98
CA ALA A 414 -3.90 24.36 -8.80
C ALA A 414 -2.79 25.02 -9.63
N SER A 415 -3.09 26.04 -10.44
CA SER A 415 -2.09 26.69 -11.28
C SER A 415 -0.97 27.39 -10.49
N VAL A 416 -1.30 28.09 -9.40
CA VAL A 416 -0.28 28.77 -8.57
C VAL A 416 0.65 27.75 -7.91
N LYS A 417 0.08 26.72 -7.29
CA LYS A 417 0.87 25.68 -6.60
C LYS A 417 1.60 24.77 -7.57
N TYR A 418 1.10 24.60 -8.79
CA TYR A 418 1.82 23.91 -9.85
C TYR A 418 3.15 24.60 -10.19
N ALA A 419 3.16 25.93 -10.31
CA ALA A 419 4.39 26.68 -10.57
C ALA A 419 5.41 26.55 -9.42
N GLU A 420 4.95 26.63 -8.16
CA GLU A 420 5.79 26.38 -6.98
C GLU A 420 6.36 24.95 -6.97
N LEU A 421 5.54 23.95 -7.37
CA LEU A 421 5.96 22.55 -7.47
C LEU A 421 7.03 22.34 -8.54
N GLU A 422 6.92 22.97 -9.72
CA GLU A 422 7.95 22.87 -10.77
C GLU A 422 9.30 23.40 -10.29
N VAL A 423 9.32 24.49 -9.52
CA VAL A 423 10.54 25.01 -8.92
C VAL A 423 11.14 23.99 -7.94
N LEU A 424 10.31 23.39 -7.09
CA LEU A 424 10.76 22.36 -6.16
C LEU A 424 11.35 21.13 -6.88
N ILE A 425 10.65 20.62 -7.92
CA ILE A 425 11.12 19.50 -8.74
C ILE A 425 12.48 19.84 -9.37
N HIS A 426 12.63 21.03 -9.94
CA HIS A 426 13.88 21.46 -10.56
C HIS A 426 15.05 21.52 -9.56
N VAL A 427 14.80 22.00 -8.34
CA VAL A 427 15.81 22.01 -7.27
C VAL A 427 16.24 20.58 -6.90
N ILE A 428 15.29 19.64 -6.81
CA ILE A 428 15.57 18.24 -6.50
C ILE A 428 16.39 17.58 -7.61
N GLU A 429 16.01 17.76 -8.87
CA GLU A 429 16.71 17.21 -10.03
C GLU A 429 18.15 17.74 -10.16
N THR A 430 18.38 19.00 -9.78
CA THR A 430 19.71 19.62 -9.83
C THR A 430 20.71 18.95 -8.89
N ASN A 431 20.25 18.31 -7.81
CA ASN A 431 21.11 17.58 -6.88
C ASN A 431 21.65 16.26 -7.45
N LYS A 432 21.13 15.77 -8.59
CA LYS A 432 21.60 14.59 -9.34
C LYS A 432 21.77 13.31 -8.50
N LEU A 433 20.97 13.14 -7.45
CA LEU A 433 20.96 11.93 -6.64
C LEU A 433 20.13 10.84 -7.34
N THR A 434 20.66 9.62 -7.38
CA THR A 434 20.07 8.47 -8.10
C THR A 434 19.84 7.26 -7.21
N ASP A 435 20.03 7.40 -5.90
CA ASP A 435 19.67 6.35 -4.95
C ASP A 435 18.15 6.15 -4.89
N GLU A 436 17.76 4.97 -4.44
CA GLU A 436 16.35 4.54 -4.41
C GLU A 436 15.46 5.45 -3.57
N LEU A 437 15.97 5.96 -2.43
CA LEU A 437 15.19 6.80 -1.53
C LEU A 437 14.89 8.15 -2.16
N ASN A 438 15.91 8.84 -2.69
CA ASN A 438 15.71 10.13 -3.37
C ASN A 438 14.89 9.96 -4.67
N SER A 439 15.13 8.88 -5.44
CA SER A 439 14.35 8.58 -6.64
C SER A 439 12.87 8.37 -6.33
N SER A 440 12.55 7.71 -5.21
CA SER A 440 11.16 7.47 -4.81
C SER A 440 10.38 8.76 -4.54
N LEU A 441 11.02 9.79 -3.97
CA LEU A 441 10.38 11.09 -3.73
C LEU A 441 10.13 11.83 -5.04
N LEU A 442 11.06 11.75 -6.00
CA LEU A 442 10.88 12.35 -7.32
C LEU A 442 9.78 11.64 -8.12
N GLU A 443 9.69 10.31 -8.02
CA GLU A 443 8.60 9.53 -8.62
C GLU A 443 7.22 9.94 -8.09
N ASP A 444 7.08 10.23 -6.79
CA ASP A 444 5.82 10.72 -6.22
C ASP A 444 5.42 12.09 -6.78
N LEU A 445 6.41 12.97 -6.97
CA LEU A 445 6.21 14.32 -7.50
C LEU A 445 5.87 14.29 -8.99
N SER A 446 6.71 13.67 -9.83
CA SER A 446 6.69 13.83 -11.29
C SER A 446 6.98 12.55 -12.09
N GLY A 447 6.92 11.36 -11.47
CA GLY A 447 7.12 10.08 -12.16
C GLY A 447 6.09 9.81 -13.27
N PRO A 448 6.40 8.91 -14.22
CA PRO A 448 5.45 8.52 -15.27
C PRO A 448 4.24 7.79 -14.68
N ASN A 449 3.06 7.95 -15.28
CA ASN A 449 1.82 7.26 -14.87
C ASN A 449 2.07 5.74 -14.74
N PRO A 450 1.71 5.07 -13.63
CA PRO A 450 0.83 5.52 -12.51
C PRO A 450 1.47 6.29 -11.37
N ARG A 451 2.76 6.64 -11.45
CA ARG A 451 3.44 7.54 -10.50
C ARG A 451 3.13 9.02 -10.82
N GLY A 452 3.77 9.96 -10.12
CA GLY A 452 3.68 11.41 -10.39
C GLY A 452 2.33 12.03 -10.06
N GLN A 453 1.56 11.40 -9.17
CA GLN A 453 0.18 11.81 -8.88
C GLN A 453 0.11 13.19 -8.20
N ILE A 454 1.18 13.67 -7.55
CA ILE A 454 1.20 15.02 -6.96
C ILE A 454 1.14 16.10 -8.06
N LYS A 455 1.99 15.99 -9.08
CA LYS A 455 1.97 16.90 -10.23
C LYS A 455 0.67 16.78 -11.03
N LEU A 456 0.17 15.55 -11.23
CA LEU A 456 -1.12 15.33 -11.90
C LEU A 456 -2.30 15.93 -11.12
N ALA A 457 -2.29 15.86 -9.79
CA ALA A 457 -3.33 16.45 -8.94
C ALA A 457 -3.42 17.98 -9.09
N LEU A 458 -2.31 18.64 -9.43
CA LEU A 458 -2.23 20.09 -9.59
C LEU A 458 -2.25 20.53 -11.07
N SER A 459 -2.25 19.62 -12.03
CA SER A 459 -2.18 19.96 -13.46
C SER A 459 -3.48 20.57 -13.99
N SER A 460 -4.60 20.38 -13.30
CA SER A 460 -5.87 21.02 -13.61
C SER A 460 -6.69 21.24 -12.35
N GLN A 461 -7.46 22.34 -12.32
CA GLN A 461 -8.38 22.61 -11.22
C GLN A 461 -9.45 21.52 -11.09
N GLU A 462 -9.86 20.89 -12.20
CA GLU A 462 -10.81 19.76 -12.19
C GLU A 462 -10.24 18.54 -11.45
N TYR A 463 -8.98 18.18 -11.69
CA TYR A 463 -8.34 17.07 -10.98
C TYR A 463 -8.12 17.40 -9.51
N PHE A 464 -7.71 18.63 -9.22
CA PHE A 464 -7.55 19.10 -7.85
C PHE A 464 -8.86 19.01 -7.06
N ASP A 465 -9.94 19.59 -7.60
CA ASP A 465 -11.26 19.61 -6.93
C ASP A 465 -11.85 18.21 -6.81
N ARG A 466 -11.67 17.35 -7.83
CA ARG A 466 -12.25 16.01 -7.83
C ARG A 466 -11.54 15.07 -6.85
N TRP A 467 -10.22 15.00 -6.87
CA TRP A 467 -9.48 13.99 -6.09
C TRP A 467 -8.17 14.51 -5.50
N GLY A 468 -7.52 15.48 -6.13
CA GLY A 468 -6.21 16.00 -5.73
C GLY A 468 -6.21 16.54 -4.30
N GLN A 469 -7.20 17.38 -3.95
CA GLN A 469 -7.31 17.95 -2.60
C GLN A 469 -7.43 16.88 -1.49
N HIS A 470 -8.00 15.72 -1.80
CA HIS A 470 -8.18 14.62 -0.86
C HIS A 470 -6.94 13.72 -0.78
N TYR A 471 -6.33 13.45 -1.94
CA TYR A 471 -5.12 12.64 -2.10
C TYR A 471 -3.89 13.31 -1.50
N LEU A 472 -3.66 14.60 -1.79
CA LEU A 472 -2.48 15.34 -1.33
C LEU A 472 -2.40 15.40 0.21
N LEU A 473 -3.53 15.49 0.91
CA LEU A 473 -3.60 15.38 2.38
C LEU A 473 -3.21 13.98 2.89
N SER A 474 -3.54 12.93 2.14
CA SER A 474 -3.20 11.54 2.47
C SER A 474 -1.69 11.30 2.33
N VAL A 475 -1.09 11.79 1.26
CA VAL A 475 0.37 11.71 1.02
C VAL A 475 1.15 12.55 2.01
N LEU A 476 0.68 13.78 2.31
CA LEU A 476 1.24 14.62 3.37
C LEU A 476 1.27 13.86 4.70
N ASN A 477 0.17 13.20 5.07
CA ASN A 477 0.11 12.40 6.29
C ASN A 477 1.12 11.24 6.27
N ALA A 478 1.31 10.58 5.13
CA ALA A 478 2.26 9.47 4.97
C ALA A 478 3.71 9.92 5.18
N HIS A 479 4.13 11.03 4.56
CA HIS A 479 5.50 11.53 4.68
C HIS A 479 5.79 12.17 6.04
N GLN A 480 4.84 12.91 6.64
CA GLN A 480 4.99 13.48 7.98
C GLN A 480 5.20 12.39 9.03
N LYS A 481 4.45 11.29 8.90
CA LYS A 481 4.51 10.16 9.84
C LYS A 481 5.45 9.05 9.40
N GLN A 482 6.04 9.12 8.21
CA GLN A 482 6.84 8.04 7.61
C GLN A 482 6.17 6.66 7.74
N ILE A 483 4.91 6.58 7.28
CA ILE A 483 4.11 5.35 7.28
C ILE A 483 3.72 4.99 5.85
N CYS A 484 3.78 3.70 5.53
CA CYS A 484 3.25 3.21 4.27
C CYS A 484 1.73 3.12 4.38
N ASN A 485 1.00 3.90 3.58
CA ASN A 485 -0.46 3.93 3.55
C ASN A 485 -1.06 3.43 2.22
N THR A 486 -0.21 3.13 1.22
CA THR A 486 -0.65 2.74 -0.13
C THR A 486 0.45 1.99 -0.89
N PHE A 487 0.06 1.18 -1.87
CA PHE A 487 0.94 0.52 -2.83
C PHE A 487 1.26 1.39 -4.07
N LYS A 488 0.55 2.52 -4.24
CA LYS A 488 0.64 3.33 -5.47
C LYS A 488 1.82 4.30 -5.48
N ASP A 489 2.22 4.80 -4.31
CA ASP A 489 3.16 5.91 -4.19
C ASP A 489 4.54 5.37 -3.78
N ALA A 490 5.58 5.75 -4.52
CA ALA A 490 6.92 5.19 -4.41
C ALA A 490 7.58 5.58 -3.08
N GLY A 491 7.41 6.82 -2.61
CA GLY A 491 7.95 7.28 -1.34
C GLY A 491 7.32 6.57 -0.14
N PRO A 492 5.97 6.53 -0.01
CA PRO A 492 5.30 5.76 1.03
C PRO A 492 5.68 4.27 1.06
N LEU A 493 5.97 3.64 -0.08
CA LEU A 493 6.46 2.25 -0.15
C LEU A 493 7.83 2.06 0.52
N MET A 494 8.64 3.10 0.66
CA MET A 494 9.92 3.02 1.36
C MET A 494 9.74 2.83 2.87
N TYR A 495 8.59 3.21 3.42
CA TYR A 495 8.32 3.11 4.85
C TYR A 495 7.93 1.69 5.25
N GLY A 496 8.60 1.12 6.26
CA GLY A 496 8.29 -0.23 6.73
C GLY A 496 8.82 -1.37 5.86
N ARG A 497 9.52 -1.09 4.76
CA ARG A 497 10.16 -2.11 3.90
C ARG A 497 11.18 -2.98 4.64
N ASP A 498 11.77 -2.46 5.70
CA ASP A 498 12.75 -3.14 6.55
C ASP A 498 12.16 -3.66 7.86
N SER A 499 10.83 -3.57 8.04
CA SER A 499 10.11 -4.03 9.23
C SER A 499 9.52 -5.42 9.01
N PRO A 500 10.10 -6.48 9.62
CA PRO A 500 9.67 -7.86 9.37
C PRO A 500 8.26 -8.14 9.90
N LEU A 501 7.89 -7.49 11.02
CA LEU A 501 6.56 -7.64 11.60
C LEU A 501 5.50 -6.95 10.73
N PHE A 502 5.78 -5.73 10.27
CA PHE A 502 4.87 -5.00 9.38
C PHE A 502 4.62 -5.76 8.08
N ILE A 503 5.67 -6.23 7.41
CA ILE A 503 5.55 -7.02 6.16
C ILE A 503 4.70 -8.27 6.39
N LYS A 504 4.98 -9.03 7.46
CA LYS A 504 4.21 -10.24 7.80
C LYS A 504 2.73 -9.91 8.05
N CYS A 505 2.42 -8.83 8.76
CA CYS A 505 1.04 -8.41 9.01
C CYS A 505 0.35 -8.01 7.71
N ARG A 506 1.01 -7.19 6.88
CA ARG A 506 0.53 -6.74 5.56
C ARG A 506 0.21 -7.91 4.65
N ASP A 507 1.14 -8.84 4.46
CA ASP A 507 0.97 -9.99 3.56
C ASP A 507 -0.19 -10.89 4.01
N ARG A 508 -0.38 -11.06 5.33
CA ARG A 508 -1.51 -11.80 5.90
C ARG A 508 -2.85 -11.10 5.67
N LEU A 509 -2.88 -9.78 5.80
CA LEU A 509 -4.06 -8.94 5.58
C LEU A 509 -4.45 -8.94 4.10
N ASP A 510 -3.47 -8.83 3.20
CA ASP A 510 -3.64 -8.90 1.75
C ASP A 510 -4.20 -10.27 1.32
N PHE A 511 -3.61 -11.36 1.81
CA PHE A 511 -4.14 -12.70 1.59
C PHE A 511 -5.57 -12.87 2.11
N ALA A 512 -5.90 -12.30 3.27
CA ALA A 512 -7.25 -12.37 3.80
C ALA A 512 -8.24 -11.60 2.92
N PHE A 513 -7.86 -10.40 2.46
CA PHE A 513 -8.66 -9.57 1.56
C PHE A 513 -8.98 -10.29 0.25
N ASP A 514 -7.97 -10.87 -0.41
CA ASP A 514 -8.12 -11.58 -1.69
C ASP A 514 -8.99 -12.85 -1.61
N ASN A 515 -9.07 -13.46 -0.43
CA ASN A 515 -9.87 -14.66 -0.19
C ASN A 515 -11.29 -14.38 0.32
N LEU A 516 -11.65 -13.11 0.55
CA LEU A 516 -13.01 -12.77 0.93
C LEU A 516 -14.00 -12.95 -0.24
N PRO A 517 -15.24 -13.36 0.04
CA PRO A 517 -16.29 -13.32 -0.96
C PRO A 517 -16.57 -11.86 -1.34
N ALA A 518 -16.79 -11.63 -2.63
CA ALA A 518 -17.08 -10.30 -3.12
C ALA A 518 -18.38 -9.71 -2.52
N PRO A 519 -18.45 -8.38 -2.35
CA PRO A 519 -19.64 -7.72 -1.86
C PRO A 519 -20.79 -7.95 -2.85
N ARG A 520 -21.98 -8.15 -2.28
CA ARG A 520 -23.20 -8.24 -3.08
C ARG A 520 -23.65 -6.81 -3.39
N PRO A 521 -23.81 -6.43 -4.68
CA PRO A 521 -24.25 -5.09 -5.03
C PRO A 521 -25.62 -4.78 -4.44
N SER A 522 -25.73 -3.64 -3.75
CA SER A 522 -26.99 -3.14 -3.20
C SER A 522 -27.79 -2.28 -4.19
N ASN A 523 -27.10 -1.67 -5.17
CA ASN A 523 -27.71 -0.73 -6.10
C ASN A 523 -28.21 -1.46 -7.36
N ILE A 524 -29.40 -1.07 -7.82
CA ILE A 524 -30.02 -1.67 -8.99
C ILE A 524 -29.42 -1.00 -10.23
N VAL A 525 -28.68 -1.77 -11.02
CA VAL A 525 -28.24 -1.36 -12.36
C VAL A 525 -29.38 -1.66 -13.34
N ARG A 526 -29.72 -0.69 -14.18
CA ARG A 526 -30.68 -0.87 -15.27
C ARG A 526 -29.99 -0.69 -16.61
N ASP A 527 -30.28 -1.56 -17.56
CA ASP A 527 -29.83 -1.40 -18.94
C ASP A 527 -30.59 -0.27 -19.66
N ARG A 528 -30.20 0.02 -20.92
CA ARG A 528 -30.85 1.08 -21.74
C ARG A 528 -32.33 0.80 -22.01
N ASP A 529 -32.77 -0.45 -21.88
CA ASP A 529 -34.15 -0.90 -22.09
C ASP A 529 -34.95 -0.97 -20.78
N GLY A 530 -34.33 -0.65 -19.64
CA GLY A 530 -34.96 -0.57 -18.32
C GLY A 530 -35.03 -1.89 -17.54
N HIS A 531 -34.42 -2.98 -18.03
CA HIS A 531 -34.32 -4.25 -17.32
C HIS A 531 -33.30 -4.19 -16.19
N ARG A 532 -33.56 -4.95 -15.12
CA ARG A 532 -32.64 -5.09 -13.99
C ARG A 532 -31.47 -6.00 -14.38
N THR A 533 -30.26 -5.47 -14.29
CA THR A 533 -29.01 -6.24 -14.48
C THR A 533 -28.43 -6.58 -13.11
N VAL A 534 -28.12 -7.85 -12.87
CA VAL A 534 -27.38 -8.29 -11.69
C VAL A 534 -25.90 -8.30 -12.07
N THR A 535 -25.14 -7.31 -11.63
CA THR A 535 -23.68 -7.31 -11.76
C THR A 535 -23.07 -8.21 -10.68
N GLN A 536 -22.41 -9.29 -11.06
CA GLN A 536 -21.47 -9.97 -10.15
C GLN A 536 -20.16 -9.20 -10.18
N VAL A 537 -19.77 -8.65 -9.04
CA VAL A 537 -18.48 -7.97 -8.90
C VAL A 537 -17.50 -8.95 -8.28
N ASP A 538 -16.32 -9.16 -8.86
CA ASP A 538 -15.21 -9.89 -8.21
C ASP A 538 -14.20 -8.88 -7.67
N VAL A 539 -14.10 -8.75 -6.34
CA VAL A 539 -13.17 -7.78 -5.71
C VAL A 539 -11.73 -8.09 -6.03
N ARG A 540 -11.43 -9.34 -6.36
CA ARG A 540 -10.07 -9.73 -6.75
C ARG A 540 -9.61 -8.98 -7.99
N GLN A 541 -10.50 -8.46 -8.83
CA GLN A 541 -10.15 -7.66 -10.01
C GLN A 541 -9.56 -6.29 -9.63
N TYR A 542 -9.95 -5.74 -8.48
CA TYR A 542 -9.51 -4.42 -8.00
C TYR A 542 -8.11 -4.43 -7.37
N ASN A 543 -7.52 -5.61 -7.12
CA ASN A 543 -6.19 -5.80 -6.54
C ASN A 543 -5.21 -6.53 -7.50
N LYS A 544 -5.51 -6.58 -8.81
CA LYS A 544 -4.79 -7.45 -9.77
C LYS A 544 -4.06 -6.68 -10.86
N SER A 545 -2.75 -6.85 -10.88
CA SER A 545 -1.84 -6.45 -11.96
C SER A 545 -1.44 -7.63 -12.88
N ASP A 546 -2.08 -8.80 -12.75
CA ASP A 546 -1.35 -10.07 -13.02
C ASP A 546 -2.11 -11.05 -13.91
N GLY A 547 -1.74 -11.05 -15.18
CA GLY A 547 -2.01 -12.13 -16.12
C GLY A 547 -1.41 -11.84 -17.49
N VAL A 548 -0.75 -12.83 -18.10
CA VAL A 548 -0.35 -12.86 -19.52
C VAL A 548 -1.24 -13.85 -20.25
N CYS A 549 -2.50 -13.47 -20.51
CA CYS A 549 -3.50 -14.41 -21.03
C CYS A 549 -4.37 -13.83 -22.15
N PHE A 550 -4.98 -14.71 -22.94
CA PHE A 550 -5.87 -14.40 -24.06
C PHE A 550 -7.27 -14.95 -23.80
N ALA A 551 -8.30 -14.31 -24.35
CA ALA A 551 -9.61 -14.93 -24.43
C ALA A 551 -9.59 -16.18 -25.34
N GLY A 552 -10.44 -17.16 -25.07
CA GLY A 552 -10.42 -18.46 -25.76
C GLY A 552 -10.79 -18.40 -27.25
N GLU A 553 -11.59 -17.42 -27.63
CA GLU A 553 -12.07 -17.17 -28.99
C GLU A 553 -11.04 -16.53 -29.92
N CYS A 554 -9.98 -15.92 -29.37
CA CYS A 554 -8.92 -15.30 -30.16
C CYS A 554 -8.30 -16.31 -31.13
N LEU A 555 -8.11 -15.90 -32.38
CA LEU A 555 -7.53 -16.75 -33.43
C LEU A 555 -6.01 -16.71 -33.38
N ILE A 556 -5.36 -17.87 -33.37
CA ILE A 556 -3.91 -18.04 -33.44
C ILE A 556 -3.50 -18.68 -34.77
N GLU A 557 -2.42 -18.17 -35.36
CA GLU A 557 -1.84 -18.70 -36.60
C GLU A 557 -1.03 -20.00 -36.35
N LEU A 558 -1.38 -21.05 -37.08
CA LEU A 558 -0.70 -22.35 -37.08
C LEU A 558 0.47 -22.37 -38.07
N ALA A 559 1.36 -23.33 -37.90
CA ALA A 559 2.55 -23.47 -38.74
C ALA A 559 2.28 -23.69 -40.23
N ASP A 560 1.08 -24.14 -40.60
CA ASP A 560 0.63 -24.33 -41.99
C ASP A 560 -0.07 -23.09 -42.57
N GLY A 561 -0.15 -21.99 -41.82
CA GLY A 561 -0.82 -20.75 -42.20
C GLY A 561 -2.34 -20.77 -42.00
N SER A 562 -2.91 -21.85 -41.48
CA SER A 562 -4.30 -21.86 -41.03
C SER A 562 -4.44 -21.21 -39.65
N GLU A 563 -5.65 -20.78 -39.29
CA GLU A 563 -5.94 -20.20 -37.98
C GLU A 563 -6.90 -21.08 -37.19
N THR A 564 -6.74 -21.10 -35.87
CA THR A 564 -7.69 -21.76 -34.96
C THR A 564 -7.90 -20.94 -33.70
N ALA A 565 -9.04 -21.09 -33.03
CA ALA A 565 -9.27 -20.45 -31.74
C ALA A 565 -8.31 -21.00 -30.68
N ILE A 566 -7.79 -20.14 -29.80
CA ILE A 566 -6.83 -20.53 -28.76
C ILE A 566 -7.37 -21.65 -27.86
N GLN A 567 -8.67 -21.64 -27.56
CA GLN A 567 -9.31 -22.70 -26.78
C GLN A 567 -9.22 -24.11 -27.42
N ASN A 568 -8.92 -24.20 -28.71
CA ASN A 568 -8.73 -25.44 -29.47
C ASN A 568 -7.26 -25.87 -29.59
N VAL A 569 -6.31 -25.03 -29.17
CA VAL A 569 -4.88 -25.36 -29.15
C VAL A 569 -4.62 -26.44 -28.10
N ARG A 570 -3.84 -27.45 -28.47
CA ARG A 570 -3.47 -28.55 -27.58
C ARG A 570 -1.96 -28.70 -27.54
N ARG A 571 -1.48 -29.52 -26.60
CA ARG A 571 -0.09 -29.95 -26.58
C ARG A 571 0.25 -30.63 -27.92
N LEU A 572 1.46 -30.38 -28.41
CA LEU A 572 1.99 -30.81 -29.71
C LEU A 572 1.45 -30.04 -30.92
N THR A 573 0.53 -29.09 -30.76
CA THR A 573 0.13 -28.17 -31.85
C THR A 573 1.36 -27.36 -32.30
N LYS A 574 1.57 -27.26 -33.61
CA LYS A 574 2.63 -26.42 -34.19
C LYS A 574 2.06 -25.05 -34.54
N VAL A 575 2.55 -24.03 -33.85
CA VAL A 575 2.15 -22.63 -34.06
C VAL A 575 3.20 -21.89 -34.89
N TRP A 576 2.76 -20.87 -35.62
CA TRP A 576 3.65 -19.97 -36.34
C TRP A 576 4.38 -19.05 -35.36
N THR A 577 5.68 -18.84 -35.58
CA THR A 577 6.50 -17.84 -34.86
C THR A 577 7.42 -17.13 -35.86
N PRO A 578 7.95 -15.94 -35.54
CA PRO A 578 8.89 -15.20 -36.40
C PRO A 578 10.12 -16.00 -36.85
N LEU A 579 10.59 -16.95 -36.05
CA LEU A 579 11.77 -17.80 -36.33
C LEU A 579 11.38 -19.22 -36.76
N GLY A 580 10.19 -19.36 -37.35
CA GLY A 580 9.65 -20.61 -37.86
C GLY A 580 8.79 -21.38 -36.86
N PRO A 581 8.22 -22.52 -37.26
CA PRO A 581 7.26 -23.25 -36.42
C PRO A 581 7.81 -23.65 -35.04
N ARG A 582 6.99 -23.51 -34.00
CA ARG A 582 7.29 -24.03 -32.64
C ARG A 582 6.15 -24.89 -32.12
N ILE A 583 6.50 -25.92 -31.36
CA ILE A 583 5.54 -26.85 -30.77
C ILE A 583 5.05 -26.30 -29.44
N VAL A 584 3.74 -26.32 -29.22
CA VAL A 584 3.12 -26.02 -27.91
C VAL A 584 3.38 -27.19 -26.95
N LEU A 585 4.14 -26.95 -25.89
CA LEU A 585 4.42 -27.96 -24.86
C LEU A 585 3.33 -28.02 -23.79
N ALA A 586 2.73 -26.87 -23.47
CA ALA A 586 1.62 -26.78 -22.53
C ALA A 586 0.71 -25.61 -22.86
N VAL A 587 -0.56 -25.76 -22.45
CA VAL A 587 -1.57 -24.70 -22.45
C VAL A 587 -2.06 -24.56 -21.01
N VAL A 588 -2.01 -23.34 -20.48
CA VAL A 588 -2.55 -23.00 -19.16
C VAL A 588 -3.93 -22.41 -19.37
N ALA A 589 -4.93 -22.95 -18.67
CA ALA A 589 -6.30 -22.50 -18.69
C ALA A 589 -6.67 -21.95 -17.30
N THR A 590 -7.13 -20.70 -17.27
CA THR A 590 -7.56 -20.02 -16.05
C THR A 590 -8.99 -19.55 -16.22
N LYS A 591 -9.90 -19.98 -15.35
CA LYS A 591 -11.30 -19.53 -15.40
C LYS A 591 -11.42 -18.14 -14.79
N VAL A 592 -12.13 -17.25 -15.47
CA VAL A 592 -12.39 -15.88 -15.03
C VAL A 592 -13.84 -15.51 -15.26
N GLU A 593 -14.35 -14.64 -14.41
CA GLU A 593 -15.74 -14.16 -14.45
C GLU A 593 -15.72 -12.64 -14.39
N ALA A 594 -16.46 -11.99 -15.30
CA ALA A 594 -16.54 -10.55 -15.47
C ALA A 594 -15.17 -9.83 -15.53
N TYR A 595 -14.15 -10.45 -16.11
CA TYR A 595 -12.76 -9.99 -16.10
C TYR A 595 -12.54 -8.94 -17.18
N GLU A 596 -12.11 -7.74 -16.82
CA GLU A 596 -11.83 -6.68 -17.79
C GLU A 596 -10.62 -7.05 -18.67
N MET A 597 -10.82 -7.04 -19.99
CA MET A 597 -9.78 -7.30 -20.98
C MET A 597 -9.74 -6.18 -22.02
N CYS A 598 -8.56 -5.94 -22.58
CA CYS A 598 -8.38 -5.02 -23.68
C CYS A 598 -8.82 -5.68 -24.99
N ARG A 599 -9.67 -5.00 -25.76
CA ARG A 599 -10.03 -5.42 -27.12
C ARG A 599 -9.26 -4.59 -28.14
N MET A 600 -8.61 -5.28 -29.07
CA MET A 600 -7.86 -4.71 -30.19
C MET A 600 -8.23 -5.47 -31.46
N GLY A 601 -9.34 -5.07 -32.09
CA GLY A 601 -9.94 -5.82 -33.19
C GLY A 601 -10.40 -7.21 -32.73
N GLU A 602 -9.83 -8.25 -33.33
CA GLU A 602 -10.11 -9.66 -33.00
C GLU A 602 -9.29 -10.19 -31.81
N LEU A 603 -8.35 -9.39 -31.27
CA LEU A 603 -7.56 -9.74 -30.11
C LEU A 603 -8.23 -9.24 -28.82
N VAL A 604 -8.56 -10.16 -27.92
CA VAL A 604 -8.99 -9.87 -26.54
C VAL A 604 -7.94 -10.41 -25.57
N ILE A 605 -7.32 -9.51 -24.82
CA ILE A 605 -6.07 -9.77 -24.09
C ILE A 605 -6.03 -9.05 -22.73
N THR A 606 -5.29 -9.60 -21.76
CA THR A 606 -5.10 -8.96 -20.45
C THR A 606 -4.23 -7.71 -20.54
N ASP A 607 -4.49 -6.72 -19.66
CA ASP A 607 -3.82 -5.40 -19.63
C ASP A 607 -2.29 -5.46 -19.74
N TRP A 608 -1.67 -6.41 -19.03
CA TRP A 608 -0.23 -6.51 -18.86
C TRP A 608 0.39 -7.62 -19.72
N HIS A 609 -0.24 -8.00 -20.82
CA HIS A 609 0.32 -8.96 -21.77
C HIS A 609 1.14 -8.27 -22.88
N PRO A 610 2.47 -8.44 -22.93
CA PRO A 610 3.30 -7.75 -23.93
C PRO A 610 2.93 -8.12 -25.37
N LEU A 611 2.67 -7.10 -26.19
CA LEU A 611 2.47 -7.25 -27.63
C LEU A 611 3.38 -6.31 -28.41
N PHE A 612 3.72 -6.70 -29.63
CA PHE A 612 4.60 -5.93 -30.48
C PHE A 612 3.78 -5.04 -31.41
N ILE A 613 3.90 -3.72 -31.23
CA ILE A 613 3.20 -2.71 -32.02
C ILE A 613 4.12 -1.51 -32.28
N HIS A 614 4.05 -0.96 -33.49
CA HIS A 614 4.87 0.20 -33.91
C HIS A 614 6.39 0.02 -33.67
N GLY A 615 6.89 -1.21 -33.81
CA GLY A 615 8.33 -1.51 -33.68
C GLY A 615 8.83 -1.69 -32.24
N GLN A 616 7.95 -1.69 -31.24
CA GLN A 616 8.30 -1.88 -29.83
C GLN A 616 7.34 -2.84 -29.12
N TRP A 617 7.81 -3.47 -28.04
CA TRP A 617 6.99 -4.27 -27.14
C TRP A 617 6.32 -3.35 -26.12
N ARG A 618 5.00 -3.40 -26.02
CA ARG A 618 4.19 -2.55 -25.14
C ARG A 618 3.07 -3.35 -24.48
N PHE A 619 2.53 -2.83 -23.39
CA PHE A 619 1.36 -3.41 -22.75
C PHE A 619 0.06 -2.86 -23.36
N PRO A 620 -0.97 -3.70 -23.58
CA PRO A 620 -2.33 -3.28 -23.94
C PRO A 620 -2.86 -2.16 -23.06
N HIS A 621 -2.52 -2.17 -21.77
CA HIS A 621 -2.86 -1.11 -20.83
C HIS A 621 -2.54 0.30 -21.35
N ASP A 622 -1.40 0.47 -22.04
CA ASP A 622 -0.90 1.77 -22.50
C ASP A 622 -1.48 2.23 -23.84
N ILE A 623 -2.17 1.35 -24.58
CA ILE A 623 -2.50 1.54 -26.00
C ILE A 623 -3.94 1.19 -26.37
N ALA A 624 -4.62 0.35 -25.59
CA ALA A 624 -5.98 -0.10 -25.90
C ALA A 624 -7.00 0.99 -25.56
N VAL A 625 -7.90 1.23 -26.52
CA VAL A 625 -8.98 2.23 -26.40
C VAL A 625 -10.29 1.57 -25.96
N GLU A 626 -10.51 0.31 -26.35
CA GLU A 626 -11.71 -0.46 -26.04
C GLU A 626 -11.42 -1.52 -24.97
N ARG A 627 -12.32 -1.61 -23.99
CA ARG A 627 -12.27 -2.56 -22.88
C ARG A 627 -13.62 -3.26 -22.76
N GLU A 628 -13.60 -4.53 -22.40
CA GLU A 628 -14.80 -5.32 -22.19
C GLU A 628 -14.68 -6.30 -21.03
N LEU A 629 -15.80 -6.59 -20.38
CA LEU A 629 -15.88 -7.60 -19.33
C LEU A 629 -16.02 -9.00 -19.95
N TYR A 630 -14.98 -9.81 -19.78
CA TYR A 630 -14.90 -11.17 -20.27
C TYR A 630 -15.26 -12.20 -19.19
N THR A 631 -16.24 -13.05 -19.47
CA THR A 631 -16.55 -14.22 -18.65
C THR A 631 -16.26 -15.47 -19.44
N GLY A 632 -15.30 -16.27 -18.98
CA GLY A 632 -14.84 -17.42 -19.74
C GLY A 632 -13.58 -18.04 -19.19
N THR A 633 -12.78 -18.61 -20.08
CA THR A 633 -11.47 -19.15 -19.76
C THR A 633 -10.42 -18.37 -20.53
N ILE A 634 -9.45 -17.84 -19.81
CA ILE A 634 -8.29 -17.20 -20.42
C ILE A 634 -7.14 -18.21 -20.51
N PHE A 635 -6.35 -18.08 -21.56
CA PHE A 635 -5.34 -19.06 -21.93
C PHE A 635 -3.95 -18.44 -22.05
N SER A 636 -2.93 -19.21 -21.66
CA SER A 636 -1.52 -18.89 -21.91
C SER A 636 -0.83 -20.09 -22.55
N LEU A 637 0.09 -19.82 -23.46
CA LEU A 637 0.83 -20.86 -24.20
C LEU A 637 2.25 -20.95 -23.69
N PHE A 638 2.77 -22.18 -23.62
CA PHE A 638 4.17 -22.48 -23.30
C PHE A 638 4.76 -23.32 -24.44
N LEU A 639 5.75 -22.75 -25.13
CA LEU A 639 6.32 -23.34 -26.36
C LEU A 639 7.57 -24.18 -26.08
N GLN A 640 8.01 -24.94 -27.08
CA GLN A 640 9.31 -25.62 -27.05
C GLN A 640 10.42 -24.60 -26.84
N HIS A 641 11.42 -24.96 -26.04
CA HIS A 641 12.54 -24.07 -25.73
C HIS A 641 13.29 -23.66 -27.00
N ASP A 642 13.70 -22.40 -27.03
CA ASP A 642 14.60 -21.81 -28.01
C ASP A 642 15.45 -20.75 -27.30
N GLU A 643 16.69 -20.58 -27.74
CA GLU A 643 17.62 -19.59 -27.16
C GLU A 643 17.29 -18.16 -27.59
N VAL A 644 16.56 -17.99 -28.70
CA VAL A 644 16.20 -16.67 -29.23
C VAL A 644 14.79 -16.27 -28.77
N PRO A 645 14.61 -15.17 -28.01
CA PRO A 645 13.31 -14.76 -27.49
C PRO A 645 12.21 -14.56 -28.54
N GLU A 646 12.59 -14.13 -29.74
CA GLU A 646 11.66 -13.92 -30.86
C GLU A 646 10.99 -15.22 -31.33
N ALA A 647 11.58 -16.39 -31.04
CA ALA A 647 10.95 -17.70 -31.29
C ALA A 647 9.80 -18.00 -30.29
N HIS A 648 9.67 -17.22 -29.22
CA HIS A 648 8.60 -17.35 -28.22
C HIS A 648 7.50 -16.31 -28.39
N ALA A 649 7.32 -15.79 -29.60
CA ALA A 649 6.24 -14.91 -29.97
C ALA A 649 5.32 -15.59 -31.00
N VAL A 650 4.00 -15.42 -30.85
CA VAL A 650 2.98 -16.01 -31.72
C VAL A 650 2.09 -14.93 -32.30
N ARG A 651 1.45 -15.20 -33.42
CA ARG A 651 0.46 -14.28 -33.99
C ARG A 651 -0.94 -14.64 -33.49
N VAL A 652 -1.59 -13.70 -32.81
CA VAL A 652 -2.95 -13.84 -32.28
C VAL A 652 -3.77 -12.61 -32.67
N GLY A 653 -4.93 -12.80 -33.31
CA GLY A 653 -5.79 -11.70 -33.75
C GLY A 653 -5.08 -10.70 -34.66
N GLY A 654 -4.07 -11.15 -35.44
CA GLY A 654 -3.24 -10.32 -36.30
C GLY A 654 -2.02 -9.66 -35.63
N TYR A 655 -1.95 -9.64 -34.29
CA TYR A 655 -0.86 -9.04 -33.53
C TYR A 655 0.18 -10.07 -33.11
N LEU A 656 1.44 -9.64 -32.96
CA LEU A 656 2.49 -10.48 -32.41
C LEU A 656 2.52 -10.32 -30.88
N VAL A 657 2.35 -11.43 -30.16
CA VAL A 657 2.22 -11.47 -28.69
C VAL A 657 3.21 -12.48 -28.10
N VAL A 658 3.64 -12.27 -26.86
CA VAL A 658 4.66 -13.13 -26.23
C VAL A 658 4.03 -14.37 -25.59
N THR A 659 4.77 -15.49 -25.53
CA THR A 659 4.35 -16.71 -24.84
C THR A 659 5.11 -16.89 -23.52
N LEU A 660 4.66 -17.81 -22.66
CA LEU A 660 5.35 -18.11 -21.41
C LEU A 660 6.73 -18.73 -21.68
N GLY A 661 7.70 -18.40 -20.84
CA GLY A 661 9.06 -18.95 -20.92
C GLY A 661 9.91 -18.35 -22.04
N HIS A 662 9.66 -17.10 -22.42
CA HIS A 662 10.23 -16.48 -23.62
C HIS A 662 11.73 -16.13 -23.57
N GLY A 663 12.45 -16.48 -22.49
CA GLY A 663 13.89 -16.32 -22.36
C GLY A 663 14.37 -14.96 -21.84
N ILE A 664 13.49 -13.99 -21.61
CA ILE A 664 13.86 -12.64 -21.12
C ILE A 664 13.55 -12.53 -19.62
N VAL A 665 14.49 -12.97 -18.80
CA VAL A 665 14.38 -13.01 -17.33
C VAL A 665 14.79 -11.71 -16.63
N GLY A 666 15.48 -10.84 -17.36
CA GLY A 666 15.92 -9.51 -16.94
C GLY A 666 16.23 -8.69 -18.19
N ALA A 667 16.06 -7.38 -18.11
CA ALA A 667 16.05 -6.53 -19.30
C ALA A 667 17.50 -6.19 -19.75
N PRO A 668 17.88 -6.39 -21.03
CA PRO A 668 19.12 -5.83 -21.59
C PRO A 668 19.08 -4.29 -21.68
N SER A 669 17.88 -3.72 -21.77
CA SER A 669 17.57 -2.28 -21.67
C SER A 669 16.38 -2.10 -20.70
N LYS A 670 16.33 -1.02 -19.93
CA LYS A 670 15.31 -0.80 -18.88
C LYS A 670 13.83 -0.78 -19.36
N ASP A 671 13.57 -0.90 -20.67
CA ASP A 671 12.29 -0.60 -21.30
C ASP A 671 11.64 -1.78 -22.07
N ASP A 672 12.16 -3.01 -22.01
CA ASP A 672 11.51 -4.15 -22.68
C ASP A 672 10.33 -4.69 -21.84
N ALA A 673 9.10 -4.45 -22.30
CA ALA A 673 7.86 -4.90 -21.65
C ALA A 673 7.78 -6.41 -21.42
N ARG A 674 8.55 -7.23 -22.14
CA ARG A 674 8.60 -8.68 -21.94
C ARG A 674 9.38 -9.09 -20.68
N ALA A 675 10.28 -8.26 -20.17
CA ALA A 675 11.24 -8.68 -19.16
C ALA A 675 10.56 -9.10 -17.84
N HIS A 676 10.70 -10.38 -17.46
CA HIS A 676 10.05 -10.90 -16.26
C HIS A 676 10.82 -12.09 -15.65
N PRO A 677 11.22 -12.07 -14.35
CA PRO A 677 12.10 -13.08 -13.72
C PRO A 677 11.55 -14.52 -13.67
N PHE A 678 10.22 -14.67 -13.66
CA PHE A 678 9.54 -15.96 -13.74
C PHE A 678 8.94 -16.23 -15.11
N LEU A 679 7.99 -15.41 -15.58
CA LEU A 679 7.30 -15.60 -16.87
C LEU A 679 8.25 -15.64 -18.08
N GLY A 680 9.43 -15.02 -18.00
CA GLY A 680 10.48 -15.13 -19.01
C GLY A 680 11.44 -16.32 -18.83
N ASP A 681 11.43 -17.00 -17.69
CA ASP A 681 12.32 -18.13 -17.41
C ASP A 681 11.66 -19.45 -17.84
N HIS A 682 12.09 -19.98 -18.99
CA HIS A 682 11.52 -21.19 -19.55
C HIS A 682 11.58 -22.39 -18.60
N LYS A 683 12.67 -22.53 -17.84
CA LYS A 683 12.87 -23.66 -16.93
C LYS A 683 11.97 -23.56 -15.71
N LYS A 684 11.87 -22.38 -15.09
CA LYS A 684 11.01 -22.17 -13.92
C LYS A 684 9.54 -22.35 -14.26
N VAL A 685 9.08 -21.76 -15.38
CA VAL A 685 7.72 -21.96 -15.86
C VAL A 685 7.46 -23.44 -16.11
N GLY A 686 8.34 -24.11 -16.86
CA GLY A 686 8.20 -25.54 -17.16
C GLY A 686 8.05 -26.40 -15.90
N HIS A 687 8.90 -26.17 -14.88
CA HIS A 687 8.84 -26.91 -13.62
C HIS A 687 7.54 -26.63 -12.84
N ASP A 688 7.12 -25.38 -12.78
CA ASP A 688 5.93 -25.01 -12.03
C ASP A 688 4.65 -25.55 -12.69
N LEU A 689 4.60 -25.61 -14.03
CA LEU A 689 3.51 -26.24 -14.76
C LEU A 689 3.33 -27.73 -14.40
N GLU A 690 4.40 -28.46 -14.09
CA GLU A 690 4.31 -29.87 -13.67
C GLU A 690 3.55 -30.05 -12.36
N THR A 691 3.46 -29.00 -11.53
CA THR A 691 2.72 -29.01 -10.26
C THR A 691 1.21 -28.85 -10.43
N LEU A 692 0.76 -28.32 -11.57
CA LEU A 692 -0.64 -28.03 -11.84
C LEU A 692 -1.43 -29.28 -12.25
N ALA A 693 -2.69 -29.37 -11.81
CA ALA A 693 -3.60 -30.39 -12.30
C ALA A 693 -3.93 -30.17 -13.78
N LYS A 694 -4.27 -31.25 -14.49
CA LYS A 694 -4.69 -31.21 -15.90
C LYS A 694 -6.17 -31.49 -16.04
N ASP A 695 -6.83 -30.83 -16.98
CA ASP A 695 -8.20 -31.17 -17.36
C ASP A 695 -8.26 -32.40 -18.28
N GLN A 696 -9.48 -32.77 -18.69
CA GLN A 696 -9.73 -33.90 -19.59
C GLN A 696 -9.09 -33.73 -20.97
N GLU A 697 -8.74 -32.50 -21.36
CA GLU A 697 -8.12 -32.15 -22.63
C GLU A 697 -6.60 -31.99 -22.50
N GLY A 698 -6.03 -32.26 -21.32
CA GLY A 698 -4.60 -32.20 -21.04
C GLY A 698 -4.06 -30.80 -20.79
N ARG A 699 -4.93 -29.78 -20.62
CA ARG A 699 -4.55 -28.39 -20.31
C ARG A 699 -4.28 -28.26 -18.82
N HIS A 700 -3.26 -27.49 -18.46
CA HIS A 700 -2.92 -27.20 -17.07
C HIS A 700 -3.93 -26.20 -16.50
N ILE A 701 -4.59 -26.55 -15.39
CA ILE A 701 -5.62 -25.71 -14.77
C ILE A 701 -4.99 -24.87 -13.66
N SER A 702 -5.06 -23.56 -13.81
CA SER A 702 -4.73 -22.60 -12.78
C SER A 702 -5.97 -21.83 -12.32
N VAL A 703 -5.93 -21.34 -11.09
CA VAL A 703 -6.92 -20.37 -10.55
C VAL A 703 -6.31 -18.98 -10.33
N GLY A 704 -5.04 -18.78 -10.70
CA GLY A 704 -4.33 -17.51 -10.58
C GLY A 704 -2.81 -17.63 -10.62
N MET A 705 -2.12 -16.55 -10.26
CA MET A 705 -0.66 -16.47 -10.19
C MET A 705 -0.20 -16.27 -8.73
N LEU A 706 0.96 -16.82 -8.36
CA LEU A 706 1.64 -16.60 -7.09
C LEU A 706 2.62 -15.44 -7.23
N LYS A 707 2.64 -14.51 -6.25
CA LYS A 707 3.47 -13.29 -6.29
C LYS A 707 4.45 -13.19 -5.14
N ASP A 708 5.67 -12.76 -5.47
CA ASP A 708 6.72 -12.52 -4.50
C ASP A 708 6.37 -11.26 -3.73
N THR A 709 6.23 -11.38 -2.41
CA THR A 709 5.66 -10.32 -1.58
C THR A 709 6.58 -9.11 -1.39
N LYS A 710 7.85 -9.22 -1.84
CA LYS A 710 8.82 -8.12 -1.81
C LYS A 710 8.88 -7.36 -3.14
N THR A 711 8.84 -8.09 -4.25
CA THR A 711 9.01 -7.51 -5.59
C THR A 711 7.68 -7.26 -6.31
N GLY A 712 6.59 -7.88 -5.86
CA GLY A 712 5.29 -7.85 -6.54
C GLY A 712 5.25 -8.67 -7.83
N LEU A 713 6.37 -9.30 -8.23
CA LEU A 713 6.48 -10.06 -9.47
C LEU A 713 5.93 -11.48 -9.30
N VAL A 714 5.39 -12.04 -10.39
CA VAL A 714 4.93 -13.43 -10.40
C VAL A 714 6.13 -14.37 -10.19
N TYR A 715 5.96 -15.44 -9.40
CA TYR A 715 6.97 -16.50 -9.27
C TYR A 715 6.41 -17.91 -9.43
N GLY A 716 5.11 -18.04 -9.68
CA GLY A 716 4.44 -19.33 -9.86
C GLY A 716 2.98 -19.19 -10.26
N PHE A 717 2.32 -20.33 -10.49
CA PHE A 717 0.89 -20.49 -10.72
C PHE A 717 0.21 -21.05 -9.47
N VAL A 718 -1.03 -20.68 -9.22
CA VAL A 718 -1.79 -21.22 -8.07
C VAL A 718 -2.28 -22.64 -8.41
N PRO A 719 -1.85 -23.68 -7.66
CA PRO A 719 -2.24 -25.06 -7.94
C PRO A 719 -3.71 -25.32 -7.60
N THR A 720 -4.40 -26.06 -8.48
CA THR A 720 -5.72 -26.62 -8.19
C THR A 720 -5.56 -27.99 -7.53
N LYS A 721 -6.26 -28.25 -6.41
CA LYS A 721 -6.21 -29.57 -5.75
C LYS A 721 -6.65 -30.65 -6.75
N LYS A 722 -5.90 -31.76 -6.79
CA LYS A 722 -6.11 -32.90 -7.70
C LYS A 722 -7.58 -33.31 -7.81
N VAL A 723 -8.00 -33.53 -9.05
CA VAL A 723 -9.32 -34.05 -9.47
C VAL A 723 -9.75 -35.24 -8.61
N GLY A 724 -10.93 -35.13 -7.98
CA GLY A 724 -11.65 -36.23 -7.32
C GLY A 724 -12.54 -35.77 -6.16
N ALA A 725 -13.87 -35.79 -6.38
CA ALA A 725 -14.97 -35.43 -5.47
C ALA A 725 -15.29 -33.93 -5.30
N VAL A 726 -16.07 -33.39 -6.24
CA VAL A 726 -17.05 -32.35 -5.93
C VAL A 726 -18.32 -33.08 -5.50
N GLU A 727 -18.58 -33.17 -4.20
CA GLU A 727 -19.95 -33.39 -3.73
C GLU A 727 -20.73 -32.12 -4.06
N VAL A 728 -21.48 -32.17 -5.16
CA VAL A 728 -22.57 -31.23 -5.39
C VAL A 728 -23.63 -31.58 -4.35
N GLN A 729 -23.72 -30.80 -3.27
CA GLN A 729 -24.96 -30.73 -2.52
C GLN A 729 -26.02 -30.10 -3.43
N VAL A 730 -26.70 -30.95 -4.19
CA VAL A 730 -27.96 -30.62 -4.83
C VAL A 730 -28.97 -30.47 -3.69
N LEU A 731 -29.17 -29.24 -3.22
CA LEU A 731 -30.37 -28.91 -2.45
C LEU A 731 -31.56 -29.15 -3.39
N PRO A 732 -32.51 -30.05 -3.06
CA PRO A 732 -33.67 -30.27 -3.91
C PRO A 732 -34.55 -29.02 -3.93
N CYS A 733 -34.93 -28.62 -5.15
CA CYS A 733 -35.93 -27.59 -5.40
C CYS A 733 -37.24 -27.96 -4.69
N PRO A 734 -37.91 -27.05 -3.96
CA PRO A 734 -39.22 -27.33 -3.39
C PRO A 734 -40.24 -27.46 -4.52
N THR A 735 -40.81 -28.65 -4.66
CA THR A 735 -41.98 -28.90 -5.51
C THR A 735 -43.20 -28.20 -4.94
N VAL A 736 -43.84 -27.37 -5.76
CA VAL A 736 -45.15 -26.79 -5.50
C VAL A 736 -46.19 -27.91 -5.63
N SER A 737 -46.69 -28.40 -4.50
CA SER A 737 -47.95 -29.16 -4.44
C SER A 737 -48.59 -29.04 -3.07
N ASN A 738 -49.87 -28.67 -3.08
CA ASN A 738 -50.86 -28.67 -1.99
C ASN A 738 -51.19 -27.30 -1.37
N ILE A 739 -52.02 -26.54 -2.09
CA ILE A 739 -53.07 -25.72 -1.48
C ILE A 739 -54.40 -26.39 -1.85
N GLU A 740 -54.91 -27.22 -0.96
CA GLU A 740 -56.34 -27.55 -0.84
C GLU A 740 -56.64 -27.76 0.65
N LYS A 741 -57.10 -26.69 1.31
CA LYS A 741 -58.25 -26.61 2.24
C LYS A 741 -58.16 -25.38 3.12
#